data_AF-A0A8X6U679-F1
#
_entry.id   AF-A0A8X6U679-F1
#
_cell.length_a   1.000
_cell.length_b   1.000
_cell.length_c   1.000
_cell.angle_alpha   90.00
_cell.angle_beta   90.00
_cell.angle_gamma   90.00
#
_symmetry.space_group_name_H-M   'P 1'
#
loop_
_entity.id
_entity.type
_entity.pdbx_description
1 polymer ?
#
loop_
_entity_poly.entity_id
_entity_poly.type
_entity_poly.pdbx_seq_one_letter_code
_entity_poly.pdbx_strand_id
1 'polypeptide(L)'
;MNSPSLSDFGDLSRLDDFSFDTSTPVSKKRFKRAEQSILNACNITSEFLNDDFHDNLFSSDIPSLKTDNPSADKNEPLASPFLNVKNSFQLPPEDKEHHSELETEKLDKDDEDPLGYCQSQMVKSQSSKLLKTNNIPQNSSSSSPFTLSKSVHFSPGSTNSISDDIIQRLKHNISASPKTLLSRQAKRSSLLFALDEAQKLHEQLSQTSIGPFFGLPSKMSELLRCHKGIDELYPWQKECLVLPAVKQKRNLIYSLPTSGGKTLVAEILIMRELLCYFKDAILVLPYISLVQEKVRGLAPFAIDLDFVIEECAGIKGTIPPRKRRKRHTLYICTIEKAHSLVNSMVEAKRMDEIGLVVVDELHMIGEPGGRGAVLESLLSKVTFISKQTQIIGMSATLSNMSDLQQFLNAEIYEKDFRPIELKEYVKVDKELYELIDKHTEEWRLVRNLDFSYTKDMFCRDPDMITGLILEVIPQNSCLVFCPTKKHCENVAKMVCQFLPDSVVSHRKEDKELILKTLKEEGNGNVCEILAESFKYGIAYHHSGLTMDERKLIEEAYQNGVLCCLICTSTLAAGVNLPAKRVILRAPYVGREFITLSRYKQMIGRAGRAGIDDSGESILIIKPTDRLNVGKLLTSDMDSCQSNFITEPALLLTLILSLAGLEIANTIPDVYSFMDHTLAAIQNRKVGCTPSSIIEDTIKALLEHNLIQYDKANTEAFSITNLGKAAFRGGVDIVTVEEFLNRLSQGLNGLVLHSYLHLLYLITPTEFSTSIPFSADIFYQMYNSLTSHDIGVAERIGISERMVMLMASGRSFGKNQVILHHFYLSLILYDLWNQNSVWYVAKKYNVHRGVIQNLLNSASALASTLSNFCQELKEFWAYQLLLPDFVKQLSYCVTMELIPLMELPAVKRGRAKQLYVAGYKTLPDIAKAHPRDMVEKIVHLPYKTANQIISAAKMILMEKAEALHEEAELLMEEFDKNFSMLEIGNIL
;
A
#
# COMPACT_ATOMS: atom_id res chain seq x y z
N MET A 1 42.34 33.75 39.13
CA MET A 1 42.85 33.43 40.48
C MET A 1 42.06 32.25 41.03
N ASN A 2 42.51 31.65 42.13
CA ASN A 2 42.28 30.23 42.44
C ASN A 2 40.88 29.89 43.00
N SER A 3 40.55 28.59 42.89
CA SER A 3 39.64 27.73 43.69
C SER A 3 39.51 28.10 45.20
N PRO A 4 38.45 27.71 45.95
CA PRO A 4 37.84 26.36 45.99
C PRO A 4 36.28 26.35 46.16
N SER A 5 35.69 25.32 46.81
CA SER A 5 35.12 24.10 46.21
C SER A 5 34.52 23.18 47.30
N LEU A 6 33.50 22.33 46.98
CA LEU A 6 32.78 21.38 47.90
C LEU A 6 31.95 22.09 49.01
N SER A 7 30.89 21.53 49.61
CA SER A 7 30.02 20.35 49.32
C SER A 7 28.55 20.76 49.70
N ASP A 8 27.50 19.95 49.88
CA ASP A 8 27.30 18.49 50.02
C ASP A 8 25.83 18.08 49.70
N PHE A 9 25.44 16.81 49.87
CA PHE A 9 24.03 16.34 49.84
C PHE A 9 23.69 15.41 51.02
N GLY A 10 22.48 15.54 51.58
CA GLY A 10 21.98 14.69 52.67
C GLY A 10 20.47 14.50 52.67
N ASP A 11 20.01 13.37 53.21
CA ASP A 11 18.61 12.94 53.24
C ASP A 11 17.65 13.90 53.97
N LEU A 12 16.39 13.92 53.52
CA LEU A 12 15.26 14.25 54.40
C LEU A 12 13.97 13.54 53.96
N SER A 13 13.48 12.64 54.81
CA SER A 13 12.25 11.88 54.61
C SER A 13 11.09 12.40 55.47
N ARG A 14 9.85 12.30 54.97
CA ARG A 14 8.56 12.51 55.66
C ARG A 14 8.26 13.93 56.15
N LEU A 15 7.07 14.42 55.82
CA LEU A 15 5.97 14.54 56.79
C LEU A 15 4.63 14.79 56.06
N ASP A 16 3.55 14.30 56.65
CA ASP A 16 2.18 14.41 56.14
C ASP A 16 1.39 15.56 56.80
N ASP A 17 0.13 15.71 56.38
CA ASP A 17 -0.95 16.50 56.99
C ASP A 17 -0.80 18.04 57.10
N PHE A 18 -1.70 18.75 56.39
CA PHE A 18 -2.64 19.66 57.07
C PHE A 18 -3.91 19.90 56.22
N SER A 19 -5.08 19.75 56.83
CA SER A 19 -6.40 19.97 56.23
C SER A 19 -6.95 21.37 56.52
N PHE A 20 -7.70 21.96 55.58
CA PHE A 20 -8.71 22.97 55.91
C PHE A 20 -9.86 23.02 54.89
N ASP A 21 -11.10 22.95 55.39
CA ASP A 21 -12.32 23.34 54.68
C ASP A 21 -12.52 24.87 54.74
N THR A 22 -13.11 25.47 53.71
CA THR A 22 -13.97 26.67 53.87
C THR A 22 -14.83 26.95 52.64
N SER A 23 -15.90 27.74 52.83
CA SER A 23 -17.03 27.90 51.91
C SER A 23 -16.91 29.04 50.88
N THR A 24 -17.38 28.77 49.65
CA THR A 24 -18.21 29.59 48.71
C THR A 24 -18.33 31.12 48.87
N PRO A 25 -18.71 31.89 47.81
CA PRO A 25 -18.35 31.78 46.38
C PRO A 25 -18.12 33.18 45.70
N VAL A 26 -17.11 33.36 44.84
CA VAL A 26 -16.89 34.66 44.12
C VAL A 26 -16.63 34.47 42.61
N SER A 27 -16.91 35.53 41.84
CA SER A 27 -17.20 35.52 40.41
C SER A 27 -16.00 35.56 39.44
N LYS A 28 -16.29 35.20 38.19
CA LYS A 28 -15.41 35.22 37.02
C LYS A 28 -14.68 36.58 36.83
N LYS A 29 -13.33 36.61 36.89
CA LYS A 29 -12.42 37.36 35.98
C LYS A 29 -10.94 37.30 36.43
N ARG A 30 -10.15 36.42 35.81
CA ARG A 30 -8.71 36.58 35.42
C ARG A 30 -8.04 35.20 35.24
N PHE A 31 -7.82 34.79 34.00
CA PHE A 31 -6.65 34.01 33.58
C PHE A 31 -6.47 34.15 32.05
N LYS A 32 -5.60 35.08 31.65
CA LYS A 32 -5.07 35.23 30.29
C LYS A 32 -3.59 35.61 30.45
N ARG A 33 -2.72 34.61 30.61
CA ARG A 33 -1.24 34.68 30.63
C ARG A 33 -0.65 33.30 30.93
N ALA A 34 -0.46 32.47 29.89
CA ALA A 34 0.40 31.28 29.90
C ALA A 34 0.56 30.64 28.49
N GLU A 35 0.28 31.35 27.40
CA GLU A 35 0.18 30.73 26.06
C GLU A 35 0.51 31.75 24.95
N GLN A 36 1.62 32.48 25.12
CA GLN A 36 1.99 33.57 24.20
C GLN A 36 3.50 33.83 24.20
N SER A 37 4.29 32.83 23.78
CA SER A 37 5.75 32.91 23.63
C SER A 37 6.31 32.09 22.45
N ILE A 38 5.46 31.60 21.54
CA ILE A 38 5.87 30.74 20.40
C ILE A 38 5.40 31.30 19.05
N LEU A 39 4.32 32.09 18.99
CA LEU A 39 4.01 32.92 17.81
C LEU A 39 4.62 34.31 17.97
N ASN A 40 5.84 34.50 17.46
CA ASN A 40 6.42 35.80 17.04
C ASN A 40 7.81 35.61 16.38
N ALA A 41 7.87 34.87 15.26
CA ALA A 41 9.10 34.67 14.49
C ALA A 41 8.84 34.48 12.98
N CYS A 42 8.09 35.39 12.36
CA CYS A 42 8.05 35.68 10.92
C CYS A 42 7.09 36.85 10.69
N ASN A 43 7.59 37.98 10.19
CA ASN A 43 6.78 39.15 9.84
C ASN A 43 7.58 40.04 8.86
N ILE A 44 6.90 40.84 8.03
CA ILE A 44 7.46 41.60 6.89
C ILE A 44 7.81 40.66 5.69
N THR A 45 7.48 40.96 4.44
CA THR A 45 6.85 42.17 3.85
C THR A 45 5.35 42.05 3.60
N SER A 46 4.68 43.21 3.61
CA SER A 46 3.32 43.39 3.06
C SER A 46 3.26 44.72 2.32
N GLU A 47 2.95 44.70 1.02
CA GLU A 47 2.59 45.87 0.22
C GLU A 47 1.32 45.56 -0.59
N PHE A 48 0.61 46.61 -1.00
CA PHE A 48 -0.69 46.56 -1.69
C PHE A 48 -1.84 45.91 -0.90
N LEU A 49 -2.45 46.68 0.01
CA LEU A 49 -3.70 47.41 -0.31
C LEU A 49 -4.20 48.21 0.91
N ASN A 50 -4.04 49.54 0.85
CA ASN A 50 -4.99 50.47 1.46
C ASN A 50 -5.91 50.98 0.33
N ASP A 51 -7.21 51.13 0.59
CA ASP A 51 -7.84 52.45 0.78
C ASP A 51 -9.35 52.31 1.12
N ASP A 52 -9.90 53.39 1.69
CA ASP A 52 -11.32 53.78 1.79
C ASP A 52 -12.36 52.90 2.54
N PHE A 53 -12.28 52.97 3.87
CA PHE A 53 -13.25 53.62 4.79
C PHE A 53 -14.80 53.61 4.58
N HIS A 54 -15.50 53.43 5.72
CA HIS A 54 -16.78 54.06 6.14
C HIS A 54 -18.09 53.74 5.34
N ASP A 55 -19.30 53.74 5.92
CA ASP A 55 -19.75 53.93 7.31
C ASP A 55 -21.16 53.33 7.59
N ASN A 56 -21.67 53.51 8.82
CA ASN A 56 -23.09 53.47 9.25
C ASN A 56 -23.78 52.08 9.45
N LEU A 57 -24.65 51.88 10.45
CA LEU A 57 -24.84 52.54 11.77
C LEU A 57 -25.70 51.64 12.70
N PHE A 58 -25.75 51.97 14.00
CA PHE A 58 -26.65 51.35 14.99
C PHE A 58 -28.10 51.87 14.89
N SER A 59 -29.08 51.04 15.27
CA SER A 59 -30.14 51.40 16.26
C SER A 59 -31.01 50.20 16.63
N SER A 60 -31.75 50.32 17.75
CA SER A 60 -32.67 49.33 18.32
C SER A 60 -34.14 49.78 18.17
N ASP A 61 -35.10 48.88 18.42
CA ASP A 61 -36.03 49.02 19.56
C ASP A 61 -37.10 47.90 19.63
N ILE A 62 -37.86 47.90 20.74
CA ILE A 62 -38.81 46.88 21.23
C ILE A 62 -40.08 47.64 21.67
N PRO A 63 -41.32 47.22 21.30
CA PRO A 63 -42.16 46.52 22.29
C PRO A 63 -43.20 45.50 21.75
N SER A 64 -43.85 44.83 22.71
CA SER A 64 -44.78 43.70 22.58
C SER A 64 -46.26 44.07 22.79
N LEU A 65 -47.17 43.18 22.37
CA LEU A 65 -48.50 42.79 22.94
C LEU A 65 -49.02 41.61 22.08
N LYS A 66 -49.48 40.43 22.55
CA LYS A 66 -50.57 40.00 23.48
C LYS A 66 -51.99 39.94 22.87
N THR A 67 -52.80 39.00 23.42
CA THR A 67 -54.20 38.61 23.11
C THR A 67 -54.39 37.60 21.96
N ASP A 68 -55.37 36.67 21.94
CA ASP A 68 -56.09 35.94 23.02
C ASP A 68 -56.79 34.66 22.47
N ASN A 69 -57.24 33.74 23.34
CA ASN A 69 -57.96 32.48 22.99
C ASN A 69 -59.49 32.59 23.16
N PRO A 70 -60.26 31.77 22.40
CA PRO A 70 -61.20 30.79 22.98
C PRO A 70 -61.00 29.37 22.34
N SER A 71 -61.05 28.22 23.04
CA SER A 71 -62.21 27.49 23.63
C SER A 71 -63.39 27.23 22.65
N ALA A 72 -64.14 26.11 22.63
CA ALA A 72 -63.97 24.69 23.06
C ALA A 72 -65.13 23.88 22.34
N ASP A 73 -65.43 22.58 22.46
CA ASP A 73 -65.01 21.44 23.31
C ASP A 73 -65.57 20.11 22.68
N LYS A 74 -65.40 18.94 23.36
CA LYS A 74 -66.22 17.68 23.37
C LYS A 74 -65.68 16.36 22.77
N ASN A 75 -65.56 15.38 23.68
CA ASN A 75 -66.04 13.98 23.62
C ASN A 75 -65.24 12.89 22.85
N GLU A 76 -64.32 12.28 23.62
CA GLU A 76 -64.08 10.82 23.79
C GLU A 76 -65.38 9.95 23.99
N PRO A 77 -65.35 8.60 24.16
CA PRO A 77 -64.22 7.63 24.24
C PRO A 77 -64.44 6.25 23.54
N LEU A 78 -63.59 5.26 23.88
CA LEU A 78 -63.74 3.77 23.74
C LEU A 78 -63.63 3.18 22.30
N ALA A 79 -63.25 1.91 22.08
CA ALA A 79 -62.42 0.95 22.83
C ALA A 79 -62.03 -0.23 21.88
N SER A 80 -61.05 -1.06 22.25
CA SER A 80 -60.76 -2.32 21.53
C SER A 80 -61.70 -3.46 21.93
N PRO A 81 -61.73 -4.56 21.16
CA PRO A 81 -61.10 -5.77 21.70
C PRO A 81 -60.34 -6.64 20.68
N PHE A 82 -59.46 -7.50 21.20
CA PHE A 82 -58.90 -8.66 20.49
C PHE A 82 -59.93 -9.81 20.38
N LEU A 83 -59.81 -10.66 19.36
CA LEU A 83 -59.92 -12.12 19.53
C LEU A 83 -59.32 -12.92 18.36
N ASN A 84 -58.77 -14.09 18.68
CA ASN A 84 -58.25 -15.09 17.72
C ASN A 84 -59.39 -15.97 17.16
N VAL A 85 -59.13 -16.82 16.14
CA VAL A 85 -59.17 -18.32 16.22
C VAL A 85 -59.13 -19.05 14.85
N LYS A 86 -58.12 -19.92 14.68
CA LYS A 86 -58.02 -21.20 13.92
C LYS A 86 -58.33 -21.34 12.41
N ASN A 87 -57.33 -21.91 11.72
CA ASN A 87 -57.33 -23.13 10.88
C ASN A 87 -58.57 -23.51 10.02
N SER A 88 -58.36 -23.83 8.74
CA SER A 88 -58.30 -25.25 8.29
C SER A 88 -57.83 -25.45 6.84
N PHE A 89 -57.27 -26.64 6.61
CA PHE A 89 -56.85 -27.28 5.36
C PHE A 89 -57.92 -27.33 4.25
N GLN A 90 -57.49 -27.37 2.98
CA GLN A 90 -57.87 -28.46 2.05
C GLN A 90 -57.01 -28.54 0.76
N LEU A 91 -56.86 -29.76 0.25
CA LEU A 91 -56.25 -30.25 -1.00
C LEU A 91 -56.80 -31.68 -1.25
N PRO A 92 -56.74 -32.25 -2.47
CA PRO A 92 -56.84 -31.68 -3.82
C PRO A 92 -58.18 -32.16 -4.47
N PRO A 93 -58.29 -32.46 -5.78
CA PRO A 93 -57.69 -33.68 -6.35
C PRO A 93 -57.00 -33.49 -7.73
N GLU A 94 -56.41 -34.58 -8.22
CA GLU A 94 -55.73 -34.73 -9.52
C GLU A 94 -56.71 -35.16 -10.63
N ASP A 95 -56.39 -34.94 -11.91
CA ASP A 95 -56.66 -35.96 -12.94
C ASP A 95 -55.91 -35.77 -14.28
N LYS A 96 -55.30 -36.87 -14.74
CA LYS A 96 -55.07 -37.34 -16.13
C LYS A 96 -54.02 -36.71 -17.09
N GLU A 97 -53.61 -37.61 -17.98
CA GLU A 97 -52.53 -37.55 -18.97
C GLU A 97 -53.11 -37.28 -20.38
N HIS A 98 -52.28 -36.82 -21.34
CA HIS A 98 -52.02 -37.60 -22.58
C HIS A 98 -50.96 -37.00 -23.52
N HIS A 99 -50.32 -37.91 -24.26
CA HIS A 99 -49.60 -37.78 -25.54
C HIS A 99 -50.47 -37.16 -26.67
N SER A 100 -49.99 -36.71 -27.84
CA SER A 100 -48.65 -36.44 -28.43
C SER A 100 -48.83 -35.78 -29.83
N GLU A 101 -47.72 -35.55 -30.56
CA GLU A 101 -47.66 -35.42 -32.05
C GLU A 101 -48.31 -34.17 -32.70
N LEU A 102 -48.17 -33.91 -34.02
CA LEU A 102 -46.99 -33.74 -34.89
C LEU A 102 -47.47 -33.28 -36.29
N GLU A 103 -47.04 -32.11 -36.80
CA GLU A 103 -47.12 -31.66 -38.22
C GLU A 103 -46.43 -30.26 -38.28
N THR A 104 -45.51 -29.84 -39.17
CA THR A 104 -44.97 -30.17 -40.51
C THR A 104 -45.79 -29.73 -41.73
N GLU A 105 -45.31 -28.68 -42.44
CA GLU A 105 -45.05 -28.61 -43.92
C GLU A 105 -44.28 -27.28 -44.23
N LYS A 106 -43.08 -27.31 -44.85
CA LYS A 106 -42.68 -27.23 -46.30
C LYS A 106 -42.56 -25.79 -46.86
N LEU A 107 -41.34 -25.34 -47.23
CA LEU A 107 -40.74 -25.23 -48.60
C LEU A 107 -41.25 -23.98 -49.38
N ASP A 108 -40.48 -23.23 -50.17
CA ASP A 108 -39.38 -23.51 -51.13
C ASP A 108 -38.42 -22.28 -51.27
N LYS A 109 -37.07 -22.40 -51.38
CA LYS A 109 -36.19 -22.36 -52.60
C LYS A 109 -35.89 -20.96 -53.22
N ASP A 110 -34.78 -20.66 -53.92
CA ASP A 110 -33.57 -21.40 -54.42
C ASP A 110 -32.27 -20.54 -54.29
N ASP A 111 -31.10 -21.22 -54.23
CA ASP A 111 -29.72 -21.00 -54.82
C ASP A 111 -29.14 -19.58 -55.13
N GLU A 112 -27.82 -19.33 -55.27
CA GLU A 112 -26.61 -20.16 -55.49
C GLU A 112 -25.41 -19.83 -54.53
N ASP A 113 -24.42 -20.74 -54.48
CA ASP A 113 -23.08 -20.60 -53.87
C ASP A 113 -22.02 -21.23 -54.82
N PRO A 114 -20.72 -20.85 -54.77
CA PRO A 114 -19.75 -21.93 -54.59
C PRO A 114 -18.44 -21.60 -53.83
N LEU A 115 -18.23 -22.37 -52.75
CA LEU A 115 -17.00 -23.14 -52.41
C LEU A 115 -15.75 -22.42 -51.85
N GLY A 116 -15.10 -22.95 -50.79
CA GLY A 116 -15.51 -24.09 -49.95
C GLY A 116 -14.43 -24.68 -49.01
N TYR A 117 -14.84 -25.72 -48.26
CA TYR A 117 -14.04 -26.69 -47.45
C TYR A 117 -13.24 -26.11 -46.24
N CYS A 118 -13.50 -26.42 -44.96
CA CYS A 118 -14.31 -27.48 -44.31
C CYS A 118 -13.82 -28.94 -44.54
N GLN A 119 -13.91 -29.91 -43.61
CA GLN A 119 -14.24 -29.87 -42.17
C GLN A 119 -13.64 -31.11 -41.43
N SER A 120 -14.28 -31.61 -40.37
CA SER A 120 -13.69 -32.38 -39.25
C SER A 120 -14.06 -33.87 -39.13
N GLN A 121 -13.41 -34.55 -38.17
CA GLN A 121 -13.91 -35.67 -37.31
C GLN A 121 -13.68 -37.17 -37.66
N MET A 122 -14.04 -38.01 -36.69
CA MET A 122 -13.58 -39.39 -36.41
C MET A 122 -14.35 -40.51 -37.14
N VAL A 123 -13.71 -41.69 -37.30
CA VAL A 123 -14.37 -43.01 -37.45
C VAL A 123 -13.60 -44.09 -36.65
N LYS A 124 -14.26 -45.21 -36.29
CA LYS A 124 -13.74 -46.36 -35.51
C LYS A 124 -13.38 -47.57 -36.41
N SER A 125 -13.00 -48.70 -35.78
CA SER A 125 -12.87 -50.09 -36.32
C SER A 125 -11.49 -50.47 -36.93
N GLN A 126 -11.06 -51.74 -37.06
CA GLN A 126 -11.69 -53.03 -36.72
C GLN A 126 -10.69 -54.19 -36.40
N SER A 127 -11.24 -55.30 -35.89
CA SER A 127 -10.69 -56.62 -35.49
C SER A 127 -9.44 -57.26 -36.15
N SER A 128 -8.51 -57.67 -35.29
CA SER A 128 -7.83 -58.99 -35.13
C SER A 128 -7.75 -60.06 -36.26
N LYS A 129 -6.58 -60.75 -36.33
CA LYS A 129 -6.45 -62.22 -36.57
C LYS A 129 -5.02 -62.78 -36.33
N LEU A 130 -4.94 -63.93 -35.64
CA LEU A 130 -4.01 -65.11 -35.75
C LEU A 130 -2.46 -64.91 -35.86
N LEU A 131 -1.58 -65.89 -35.58
CA LEU A 131 -1.35 -66.88 -34.48
C LEU A 131 -0.09 -67.70 -34.85
N LYS A 132 0.66 -68.27 -33.87
CA LYS A 132 1.76 -69.27 -34.00
C LYS A 132 3.15 -68.72 -34.44
N THR A 133 4.31 -69.21 -33.97
CA THR A 133 4.63 -70.34 -33.04
C THR A 133 6.02 -70.24 -32.35
N ASN A 134 6.09 -70.74 -31.10
CA ASN A 134 7.19 -71.50 -30.44
C ASN A 134 8.45 -70.86 -29.78
N ASN A 135 8.73 -71.39 -28.56
CA ASN A 135 10.01 -71.59 -27.83
C ASN A 135 10.76 -70.34 -27.28
N ILE A 136 10.54 -69.79 -26.07
CA ILE A 136 10.70 -70.33 -24.68
C ILE A 136 11.71 -71.48 -24.46
N PRO A 137 12.31 -71.62 -23.24
CA PRO A 137 12.17 -70.84 -21.98
C PRO A 137 13.45 -70.03 -21.65
N GLN A 138 13.80 -69.46 -20.47
CA GLN A 138 13.37 -69.41 -19.04
C GLN A 138 13.69 -67.97 -18.50
N ASN A 139 13.35 -67.47 -17.28
CA ASN A 139 12.60 -67.99 -16.12
C ASN A 139 11.87 -66.88 -15.32
N SER A 140 10.87 -67.31 -14.52
CA SER A 140 10.32 -66.80 -13.25
C SER A 140 11.00 -65.65 -12.47
N SER A 141 10.31 -64.83 -11.64
CA SER A 141 8.87 -64.73 -11.27
C SER A 141 8.59 -63.45 -10.43
N SER A 142 7.32 -63.20 -10.07
CA SER A 142 6.84 -61.97 -9.42
C SER A 142 6.79 -61.97 -7.88
N SER A 143 6.66 -60.75 -7.33
CA SER A 143 5.82 -60.35 -6.18
C SER A 143 6.11 -60.83 -4.73
N SER A 144 6.76 -59.93 -3.96
CA SER A 144 6.40 -59.52 -2.57
C SER A 144 6.58 -60.53 -1.40
N PRO A 145 6.38 -60.14 -0.11
CA PRO A 145 6.37 -58.81 0.53
C PRO A 145 7.34 -58.70 1.75
N PHE A 146 7.32 -57.56 2.47
CA PHE A 146 7.78 -57.31 3.87
C PHE A 146 9.17 -57.80 4.36
N THR A 147 9.94 -56.90 5.00
CA THR A 147 10.43 -57.08 6.39
C THR A 147 11.08 -55.81 6.96
N LEU A 148 11.28 -55.78 8.28
CA LEU A 148 12.00 -54.73 9.03
C LEU A 148 13.24 -55.35 9.71
N SER A 149 14.19 -54.49 10.12
CA SER A 149 15.27 -54.71 11.11
C SER A 149 16.65 -55.23 10.63
N LYS A 150 17.64 -55.00 11.51
CA LYS A 150 19.04 -55.48 11.57
C LYS A 150 20.08 -54.84 10.63
N SER A 151 20.65 -53.76 11.17
CA SER A 151 22.11 -53.56 11.34
C SER A 151 23.05 -54.65 10.80
N VAL A 152 24.06 -54.23 10.02
CA VAL A 152 25.28 -55.00 9.72
C VAL A 152 26.51 -54.13 10.05
N HIS A 153 27.62 -54.77 10.41
CA HIS A 153 28.80 -54.14 11.00
C HIS A 153 29.65 -53.31 10.01
N PHE A 154 30.39 -52.36 10.59
CA PHE A 154 31.57 -51.75 9.99
C PHE A 154 32.70 -52.78 9.80
N SER A 155 33.40 -52.73 8.66
CA SER A 155 34.68 -53.41 8.45
C SER A 155 35.66 -52.44 7.78
N PRO A 156 36.77 -52.04 8.43
CA PRO A 156 37.68 -51.02 7.89
C PRO A 156 38.58 -51.61 6.79
N GLY A 157 38.65 -50.98 5.61
CA GLY A 157 39.39 -51.60 4.50
C GLY A 157 39.61 -50.82 3.19
N SER A 158 39.27 -49.54 3.06
CA SER A 158 39.73 -48.71 1.92
C SER A 158 39.53 -47.21 2.17
N THR A 159 40.56 -46.40 1.94
CA THR A 159 40.54 -44.94 2.09
C THR A 159 40.06 -44.23 0.81
N ASN A 160 38.75 -44.29 0.55
CA ASN A 160 38.10 -43.28 -0.29
C ASN A 160 37.63 -42.15 0.62
N SER A 161 37.84 -40.89 0.24
CA SER A 161 37.49 -39.77 1.11
C SER A 161 35.97 -39.62 1.21
N ILE A 162 35.50 -39.21 2.40
CA ILE A 162 34.10 -38.85 2.63
C ILE A 162 33.69 -37.67 1.72
N SER A 163 34.63 -36.81 1.31
CA SER A 163 34.40 -35.80 0.27
C SER A 163 33.92 -36.41 -1.04
N ASP A 164 34.48 -37.53 -1.47
CA ASP A 164 34.33 -38.03 -2.84
C ASP A 164 32.99 -38.74 -3.03
N ASP A 165 32.56 -39.48 -2.00
CA ASP A 165 31.22 -40.08 -1.94
C ASP A 165 30.13 -39.01 -1.80
N ILE A 166 30.37 -37.92 -1.06
CA ILE A 166 29.49 -36.75 -1.04
C ILE A 166 29.44 -36.06 -2.42
N ILE A 167 30.59 -35.84 -3.07
CA ILE A 167 30.69 -35.22 -4.40
C ILE A 167 30.01 -36.09 -5.47
N GLN A 168 30.13 -37.41 -5.42
CA GLN A 168 29.41 -38.30 -6.34
C GLN A 168 27.89 -38.27 -6.09
N ARG A 169 27.44 -38.26 -4.83
CA ARG A 169 26.00 -38.14 -4.48
C ARG A 169 25.43 -36.80 -4.92
N LEU A 170 26.17 -35.69 -4.76
CA LEU A 170 25.79 -34.38 -5.27
C LEU A 170 25.68 -34.38 -6.81
N LYS A 171 26.68 -34.91 -7.52
CA LYS A 171 26.65 -35.05 -9.00
C LYS A 171 25.47 -35.92 -9.47
N HIS A 172 25.16 -37.00 -8.76
CA HIS A 172 24.01 -37.84 -9.09
C HIS A 172 22.68 -37.13 -8.85
N ASN A 173 22.52 -36.41 -7.74
CA ASN A 173 21.32 -35.61 -7.45
C ASN A 173 21.09 -34.48 -8.48
N ILE A 174 22.15 -33.83 -8.97
CA ILE A 174 22.07 -32.83 -10.05
C ILE A 174 21.51 -33.44 -11.34
N SER A 175 21.86 -34.71 -11.65
CA SER A 175 21.37 -35.41 -12.84
C SER A 175 19.89 -35.85 -12.74
N ALA A 176 19.30 -35.89 -11.54
CA ALA A 176 17.95 -36.40 -11.28
C ALA A 176 16.84 -35.33 -11.39
N SER A 177 17.05 -34.28 -12.17
CA SER A 177 16.12 -33.14 -12.28
C SER A 177 14.88 -33.44 -13.15
N PRO A 178 13.70 -32.87 -12.82
CA PRO A 178 12.45 -33.19 -13.52
C PRO A 178 12.43 -32.67 -14.97
N LYS A 179 11.87 -33.46 -15.88
CA LYS A 179 11.90 -33.25 -17.36
C LYS A 179 11.33 -31.91 -17.86
N THR A 180 10.60 -31.17 -17.04
CA THR A 180 10.12 -29.80 -17.35
C THR A 180 11.23 -28.75 -17.34
N LEU A 181 12.39 -29.02 -16.73
CA LEU A 181 13.55 -28.12 -16.77
C LEU A 181 14.16 -28.02 -18.17
N LEU A 182 14.22 -29.12 -18.93
CA LEU A 182 14.87 -29.15 -20.25
C LEU A 182 14.24 -28.16 -21.25
N SER A 183 12.90 -28.03 -21.26
CA SER A 183 12.20 -27.04 -22.10
C SER A 183 12.41 -25.58 -21.65
N ARG A 184 12.76 -25.35 -20.38
CA ARG A 184 13.14 -24.02 -19.89
C ARG A 184 14.61 -23.73 -20.17
N GLN A 185 15.51 -24.69 -19.96
CA GLN A 185 16.93 -24.57 -20.28
C GLN A 185 17.15 -24.34 -21.78
N ALA A 186 16.43 -25.03 -22.66
CA ALA A 186 16.50 -24.79 -24.12
C ALA A 186 16.06 -23.35 -24.48
N LYS A 187 14.95 -22.85 -23.91
CA LYS A 187 14.51 -21.46 -24.08
C LYS A 187 15.53 -20.45 -23.52
N ARG A 188 16.07 -20.71 -22.31
CA ARG A 188 17.11 -19.89 -21.66
C ARG A 188 18.39 -19.86 -22.48
N SER A 189 18.84 -20.98 -23.03
CA SER A 189 20.04 -21.02 -23.89
C SER A 189 19.85 -20.24 -25.20
N SER A 190 18.67 -20.30 -25.81
CA SER A 190 18.35 -19.50 -26.99
C SER A 190 18.23 -18.00 -26.68
N LEU A 191 17.64 -17.62 -25.54
CA LEU A 191 17.56 -16.23 -25.11
C LEU A 191 18.94 -15.67 -24.73
N LEU A 192 19.72 -16.41 -23.94
CA LEU A 192 21.07 -16.02 -23.54
C LEU A 192 22.03 -15.97 -24.72
N PHE A 193 21.91 -16.87 -25.71
CA PHE A 193 22.69 -16.76 -26.95
C PHE A 193 22.34 -15.47 -27.70
N ALA A 194 21.05 -15.14 -27.87
CA ALA A 194 20.64 -13.91 -28.52
C ALA A 194 21.00 -12.63 -27.74
N LEU A 195 21.08 -12.70 -26.40
CA LEU A 195 21.54 -11.60 -25.54
C LEU A 195 23.07 -11.45 -25.55
N ASP A 196 23.82 -12.56 -25.50
CA ASP A 196 25.28 -12.59 -25.63
C ASP A 196 25.76 -12.13 -27.02
N GLU A 197 25.05 -12.55 -28.08
CA GLU A 197 25.26 -12.07 -29.44
C GLU A 197 24.92 -10.56 -29.57
N ALA A 198 23.82 -10.10 -28.96
CA ALA A 198 23.49 -8.68 -28.90
C ALA A 198 24.46 -7.86 -28.03
N GLN A 199 25.03 -8.44 -26.97
CA GLN A 199 26.01 -7.80 -26.09
C GLN A 199 27.38 -7.69 -26.78
N LYS A 200 27.82 -8.74 -27.48
CA LYS A 200 29.01 -8.69 -28.35
C LYS A 200 28.84 -7.69 -29.50
N LEU A 201 27.63 -7.58 -30.06
CA LEU A 201 27.28 -6.47 -30.96
C LEU A 201 27.35 -5.12 -30.23
N HIS A 202 26.87 -5.00 -28.99
CA HIS A 202 26.85 -3.73 -28.25
C HIS A 202 28.26 -3.22 -27.93
N GLU A 203 29.16 -4.11 -27.51
CA GLU A 203 30.58 -3.80 -27.27
C GLU A 203 31.34 -3.43 -28.56
N GLN A 204 30.92 -3.97 -29.73
CA GLN A 204 31.51 -3.65 -31.04
C GLN A 204 30.85 -2.45 -31.75
N LEU A 205 29.59 -2.13 -31.45
CA LEU A 205 28.77 -1.12 -32.11
C LEU A 205 28.42 0.02 -31.16
N SER A 206 29.45 0.57 -30.50
CA SER A 206 29.39 1.75 -29.67
C SER A 206 29.11 3.04 -30.47
N GLN A 207 27.90 3.17 -31.06
CA GLN A 207 27.16 4.44 -31.17
C GLN A 207 25.75 4.37 -31.80
N THR A 208 25.39 3.41 -32.67
CA THR A 208 24.21 3.59 -33.57
C THR A 208 23.14 2.49 -33.65
N SER A 209 23.44 1.20 -33.49
CA SER A 209 22.43 0.12 -33.68
C SER A 209 21.85 -0.40 -32.36
N ILE A 210 21.05 0.44 -31.71
CA ILE A 210 20.16 0.06 -30.61
C ILE A 210 19.19 -1.03 -31.11
N GLY A 211 19.04 -2.13 -30.35
CA GLY A 211 18.32 -3.35 -30.77
C GLY A 211 16.88 -3.11 -31.27
N PRO A 212 16.35 -4.03 -32.11
CA PRO A 212 15.21 -3.77 -33.02
C PRO A 212 13.90 -3.37 -32.33
N PHE A 213 13.75 -3.63 -31.03
CA PHE A 213 12.66 -3.11 -30.21
C PHE A 213 13.21 -2.12 -29.17
N PHE A 214 13.54 -0.90 -29.59
CA PHE A 214 13.97 0.22 -28.72
C PHE A 214 15.15 -0.07 -27.78
N GLY A 215 16.03 -1.01 -28.16
CA GLY A 215 17.18 -1.45 -27.36
C GLY A 215 17.03 -2.84 -26.75
N LEU A 216 15.91 -3.52 -27.02
CA LEU A 216 15.66 -4.90 -26.63
C LEU A 216 15.58 -5.83 -27.86
N PRO A 217 15.77 -7.15 -27.67
CA PRO A 217 15.48 -8.15 -28.69
C PRO A 217 14.02 -8.10 -29.16
N SER A 218 13.76 -8.49 -30.41
CA SER A 218 12.41 -8.58 -30.98
C SER A 218 11.43 -9.41 -30.12
N LYS A 219 11.94 -10.41 -29.42
CA LYS A 219 11.24 -11.23 -28.42
C LYS A 219 10.49 -10.41 -27.35
N MET A 220 10.94 -9.20 -27.03
CA MET A 220 10.22 -8.35 -26.09
C MET A 220 8.84 -7.93 -26.61
N SER A 221 8.71 -7.65 -27.92
CA SER A 221 7.41 -7.34 -28.52
C SER A 221 6.47 -8.57 -28.52
N GLU A 222 7.01 -9.77 -28.72
CA GLU A 222 6.25 -11.03 -28.56
C GLU A 222 5.73 -11.18 -27.12
N LEU A 223 6.56 -10.89 -26.11
CA LEU A 223 6.19 -10.99 -24.70
C LEU A 223 5.20 -9.90 -24.27
N LEU A 224 5.30 -8.67 -24.80
CA LEU A 224 4.33 -7.60 -24.57
C LEU A 224 2.96 -7.95 -25.18
N ARG A 225 2.93 -8.51 -26.38
CA ARG A 225 1.72 -9.09 -26.99
C ARG A 225 1.15 -10.22 -26.12
N CYS A 226 1.95 -11.20 -25.73
CA CYS A 226 1.49 -12.40 -25.02
C CYS A 226 1.01 -12.12 -23.57
N HIS A 227 1.73 -11.28 -22.82
CA HIS A 227 1.45 -11.06 -21.38
C HIS A 227 0.59 -9.81 -21.11
N LYS A 228 0.51 -8.86 -22.04
CA LYS A 228 -0.23 -7.59 -21.87
C LYS A 228 -1.21 -7.25 -22.99
N GLY A 229 -1.27 -8.00 -24.08
CA GLY A 229 -2.13 -7.68 -25.23
C GLY A 229 -1.71 -6.42 -25.98
N ILE A 230 -0.43 -6.06 -25.92
CA ILE A 230 0.09 -4.83 -26.55
C ILE A 230 0.70 -5.19 -27.90
N ASP A 231 -0.05 -4.90 -28.97
CA ASP A 231 0.41 -5.07 -30.36
C ASP A 231 1.31 -3.92 -30.84
N GLU A 232 0.98 -2.68 -30.47
CA GLU A 232 1.72 -1.48 -30.86
C GLU A 232 1.86 -0.48 -29.71
N LEU A 233 2.92 0.33 -29.78
CA LEU A 233 3.14 1.49 -28.91
C LEU A 233 2.46 2.74 -29.50
N TYR A 234 1.93 3.61 -28.64
CA TYR A 234 1.42 4.92 -29.06
C TYR A 234 2.51 5.78 -29.71
N PRO A 235 2.18 6.71 -30.63
CA PRO A 235 3.18 7.57 -31.28
C PRO A 235 4.11 8.28 -30.28
N TRP A 236 3.54 8.85 -29.20
CA TRP A 236 4.33 9.53 -28.17
C TRP A 236 5.31 8.59 -27.45
N GLN A 237 4.95 7.31 -27.25
CA GLN A 237 5.84 6.32 -26.63
C GLN A 237 7.02 5.99 -27.55
N LYS A 238 6.73 5.82 -28.85
CA LYS A 238 7.75 5.60 -29.89
C LYS A 238 8.71 6.80 -29.97
N GLU A 239 8.19 8.03 -29.94
CA GLU A 239 9.00 9.26 -29.87
C GLU A 239 9.87 9.34 -28.61
N CYS A 240 9.26 9.14 -27.43
CA CYS A 240 9.94 9.22 -26.14
C CYS A 240 11.11 8.21 -26.05
N LEU A 241 10.89 6.97 -26.52
CA LEU A 241 11.92 5.92 -26.52
C LEU A 241 13.07 6.16 -27.51
N VAL A 242 12.94 7.07 -28.50
CA VAL A 242 14.02 7.42 -29.43
C VAL A 242 14.73 8.74 -29.09
N LEU A 243 14.36 9.42 -28.00
CA LEU A 243 14.97 10.66 -27.55
C LEU A 243 16.50 10.53 -27.34
N PRO A 244 17.28 11.59 -27.59
CA PRO A 244 18.71 11.61 -27.30
C PRO A 244 19.02 11.24 -25.84
N ALA A 245 18.24 11.70 -24.85
CA ALA A 245 18.44 11.31 -23.45
C ALA A 245 18.33 9.79 -23.23
N VAL A 246 17.29 9.17 -23.78
CA VAL A 246 17.05 7.72 -23.65
C VAL A 246 18.18 6.89 -24.30
N LYS A 247 18.76 7.38 -25.39
CA LYS A 247 19.90 6.76 -26.09
C LYS A 247 21.22 6.96 -25.34
N GLN A 248 21.40 8.11 -24.69
CA GLN A 248 22.62 8.50 -23.97
C GLN A 248 22.60 8.14 -22.47
N LYS A 249 21.55 7.45 -22.00
CA LYS A 249 21.24 7.20 -20.58
C LYS A 249 21.21 8.46 -19.69
N ARG A 250 20.92 9.63 -20.26
CA ARG A 250 20.69 10.86 -19.47
C ARG A 250 19.35 10.79 -18.75
N ASN A 251 19.23 11.55 -17.67
CA ASN A 251 18.00 11.61 -16.89
C ASN A 251 16.84 12.19 -17.72
N LEU A 252 15.64 11.71 -17.46
CA LEU A 252 14.43 12.02 -18.24
C LEU A 252 13.25 12.23 -17.30
N ILE A 253 12.50 13.31 -17.50
CA ILE A 253 11.17 13.48 -16.90
C ILE A 253 10.16 13.48 -18.04
N TYR A 254 9.11 12.66 -17.94
CA TYR A 254 8.00 12.72 -18.90
C TYR A 254 6.63 12.92 -18.24
N SER A 255 5.92 13.89 -18.79
CA SER A 255 4.67 14.44 -18.29
C SER A 255 3.55 14.17 -19.28
N LEU A 256 2.54 13.42 -18.83
CA LEU A 256 1.34 13.12 -19.59
C LEU A 256 0.13 12.97 -18.65
N PRO A 257 -1.10 13.22 -19.13
CA PRO A 257 -2.32 12.94 -18.39
C PRO A 257 -2.40 11.52 -17.82
N THR A 258 -3.22 11.35 -16.78
CA THR A 258 -3.68 10.03 -16.33
C THR A 258 -4.36 9.29 -17.49
N SER A 259 -4.16 7.97 -17.57
CA SER A 259 -4.49 7.08 -18.71
C SER A 259 -3.63 7.20 -19.98
N GLY A 260 -2.72 8.18 -20.09
CA GLY A 260 -1.85 8.35 -21.28
C GLY A 260 -0.87 7.20 -21.60
N GLY A 261 -0.72 6.21 -20.71
CA GLY A 261 0.11 5.01 -20.92
C GLY A 261 1.56 5.11 -20.41
N LYS A 262 1.83 5.99 -19.43
CA LYS A 262 3.19 6.32 -18.94
C LYS A 262 4.07 5.11 -18.59
N THR A 263 3.54 4.17 -17.79
CA THR A 263 4.30 3.06 -17.19
C THR A 263 5.01 2.17 -18.23
N LEU A 264 4.45 2.00 -19.44
CA LEU A 264 5.01 1.10 -20.45
C LEU A 264 6.39 1.53 -20.95
N VAL A 265 6.65 2.84 -21.03
CA VAL A 265 7.96 3.38 -21.40
C VAL A 265 8.99 3.06 -20.32
N ALA A 266 8.63 3.25 -19.04
CA ALA A 266 9.48 2.88 -17.91
C ALA A 266 9.76 1.37 -17.86
N GLU A 267 8.76 0.52 -18.09
CA GLU A 267 8.94 -0.94 -18.13
C GLU A 267 9.91 -1.38 -19.22
N ILE A 268 9.85 -0.81 -20.42
CA ILE A 268 10.80 -1.07 -21.51
C ILE A 268 12.23 -0.66 -21.10
N LEU A 269 12.39 0.49 -20.43
CA LEU A 269 13.69 0.99 -19.99
C LEU A 269 14.28 0.20 -18.80
N ILE A 270 13.43 -0.29 -17.90
CA ILE A 270 13.80 -1.24 -16.83
C ILE A 270 14.31 -2.56 -17.42
N MET A 271 13.57 -3.14 -18.38
CA MET A 271 14.00 -4.39 -19.04
C MET A 271 15.33 -4.21 -19.78
N ARG A 272 15.56 -3.04 -20.39
CA ARG A 272 16.83 -2.70 -21.04
C ARG A 272 17.99 -2.61 -20.04
N GLU A 273 17.74 -2.11 -18.83
CA GLU A 273 18.75 -2.07 -17.77
C GLU A 273 19.15 -3.47 -17.29
N LEU A 274 18.15 -4.29 -16.95
CA LEU A 274 18.34 -5.64 -16.42
C LEU A 274 18.98 -6.62 -17.42
N LEU A 275 18.68 -6.47 -18.72
CA LEU A 275 19.02 -7.46 -19.76
C LEU A 275 20.11 -7.05 -20.74
N CYS A 276 20.40 -5.74 -20.87
CA CYS A 276 21.41 -5.24 -21.80
C CYS A 276 22.56 -4.49 -21.09
N TYR A 277 22.30 -3.86 -19.94
CA TYR A 277 23.32 -3.17 -19.15
C TYR A 277 23.80 -3.96 -17.93
N PHE A 278 23.14 -5.06 -17.57
CA PHE A 278 23.51 -5.96 -16.48
C PHE A 278 23.68 -5.22 -15.13
N LYS A 279 22.67 -4.40 -14.82
CA LYS A 279 22.54 -3.65 -13.57
C LYS A 279 21.18 -3.88 -12.94
N ASP A 280 21.10 -3.71 -11.63
CA ASP A 280 19.85 -3.73 -10.89
C ASP A 280 19.07 -2.41 -11.11
N ALA A 281 17.75 -2.48 -10.94
CA ALA A 281 16.85 -1.33 -11.15
C ALA A 281 15.87 -1.16 -9.97
N ILE A 282 15.55 0.10 -9.64
CA ILE A 282 14.57 0.45 -8.61
C ILE A 282 13.35 1.10 -9.26
N LEU A 283 12.16 0.58 -8.99
CA LEU A 283 10.88 1.20 -9.35
C LEU A 283 10.19 1.70 -8.07
N VAL A 284 10.19 3.02 -7.88
CA VAL A 284 9.56 3.72 -6.76
C VAL A 284 8.12 4.05 -7.08
N LEU A 285 7.20 3.65 -6.20
CA LEU A 285 5.75 3.82 -6.33
C LEU A 285 5.17 4.43 -5.06
N PRO A 286 4.18 5.34 -5.13
CA PRO A 286 3.70 6.04 -3.94
C PRO A 286 2.89 5.18 -2.96
N TYR A 287 2.40 3.99 -3.34
CA TYR A 287 1.52 3.17 -2.50
C TYR A 287 1.79 1.65 -2.62
N ILE A 288 1.59 0.92 -1.51
CA ILE A 288 1.74 -0.55 -1.40
C ILE A 288 0.84 -1.30 -2.42
N SER A 289 -0.35 -0.77 -2.71
CA SER A 289 -1.26 -1.33 -3.71
C SER A 289 -0.66 -1.30 -5.12
N LEU A 290 -0.01 -0.20 -5.52
CA LEU A 290 0.68 -0.10 -6.80
C LEU A 290 1.89 -1.02 -6.87
N VAL A 291 2.68 -1.12 -5.79
CA VAL A 291 3.78 -2.11 -5.71
C VAL A 291 3.26 -3.52 -6.00
N GLN A 292 2.15 -3.92 -5.35
CA GLN A 292 1.53 -5.23 -5.57
C GLN A 292 0.80 -5.38 -6.91
N GLU A 293 0.45 -4.28 -7.59
CA GLU A 293 -0.02 -4.29 -8.97
C GLU A 293 1.15 -4.57 -9.93
N LYS A 294 2.26 -3.83 -9.81
CA LYS A 294 3.42 -3.98 -10.71
C LYS A 294 4.17 -5.30 -10.50
N VAL A 295 4.33 -5.77 -9.27
CA VAL A 295 4.88 -7.11 -8.97
C VAL A 295 4.05 -8.20 -9.68
N ARG A 296 2.72 -8.12 -9.62
CA ARG A 296 1.83 -9.08 -10.32
C ARG A 296 1.92 -8.96 -11.84
N GLY A 297 1.99 -7.74 -12.39
CA GLY A 297 2.08 -7.50 -13.82
C GLY A 297 3.43 -7.84 -14.46
N LEU A 298 4.52 -7.82 -13.69
CA LEU A 298 5.88 -8.09 -14.18
C LEU A 298 6.40 -9.49 -13.84
N ALA A 299 5.80 -10.21 -12.90
CA ALA A 299 6.17 -11.60 -12.57
C ALA A 299 6.20 -12.57 -13.79
N PRO A 300 5.31 -12.49 -14.80
CA PRO A 300 5.42 -13.33 -15.99
C PRO A 300 6.70 -13.05 -16.80
N PHE A 301 7.06 -11.77 -16.94
CA PHE A 301 8.29 -11.35 -17.61
C PHE A 301 9.54 -11.82 -16.83
N ALA A 302 9.54 -11.72 -15.50
CA ALA A 302 10.63 -12.22 -14.66
C ALA A 302 10.87 -13.73 -14.86
N ILE A 303 9.81 -14.53 -15.05
CA ILE A 303 9.90 -15.97 -15.27
C ILE A 303 10.42 -16.32 -16.68
N ASP A 304 10.04 -15.55 -17.72
CA ASP A 304 10.45 -15.81 -19.10
C ASP A 304 11.81 -15.18 -19.48
N LEU A 305 12.25 -14.14 -18.74
CA LEU A 305 13.50 -13.39 -18.96
C LEU A 305 14.55 -13.61 -17.84
N ASP A 306 14.21 -14.41 -16.81
CA ASP A 306 15.11 -14.93 -15.76
C ASP A 306 15.78 -13.88 -14.85
N PHE A 307 15.14 -12.72 -14.66
CA PHE A 307 15.51 -11.71 -13.66
C PHE A 307 14.70 -11.86 -12.36
N VAL A 308 15.15 -11.24 -11.27
CA VAL A 308 14.49 -11.31 -9.94
C VAL A 308 13.62 -10.07 -9.72
N ILE A 309 12.45 -10.22 -9.07
CA ILE A 309 11.64 -9.12 -8.54
C ILE A 309 11.62 -9.23 -7.02
N GLU A 310 11.93 -8.14 -6.31
CA GLU A 310 11.76 -8.06 -4.85
C GLU A 310 10.68 -7.02 -4.46
N GLU A 311 9.70 -7.44 -3.65
CA GLU A 311 8.58 -6.60 -3.19
C GLU A 311 8.98 -5.86 -1.90
N CYS A 312 9.43 -4.62 -2.04
CA CYS A 312 9.90 -3.78 -0.93
C CYS A 312 8.80 -2.82 -0.46
N ALA A 313 7.81 -3.35 0.27
CA ALA A 313 6.66 -2.57 0.74
C ALA A 313 6.19 -2.97 2.14
N GLY A 314 5.94 -1.98 3.01
CA GLY A 314 5.49 -2.18 4.39
C GLY A 314 6.51 -3.00 5.19
N ILE A 315 6.13 -4.21 5.62
CA ILE A 315 7.02 -5.15 6.33
C ILE A 315 7.89 -6.01 5.40
N LYS A 316 7.66 -5.99 4.08
CA LYS A 316 8.43 -6.77 3.09
C LYS A 316 9.66 -6.02 2.58
N GLY A 317 10.52 -6.77 1.86
CA GLY A 317 11.79 -6.32 1.31
C GLY A 317 12.94 -6.50 2.30
N THR A 318 14.04 -7.10 1.84
CA THR A 318 15.26 -7.31 2.61
C THR A 318 16.13 -6.07 2.56
N ILE A 319 16.51 -5.53 3.72
CA ILE A 319 17.43 -4.40 3.84
C ILE A 319 18.47 -4.77 4.92
N PRO A 320 19.77 -4.87 4.60
CA PRO A 320 20.38 -4.70 3.27
C PRO A 320 19.87 -5.70 2.21
N PRO A 321 19.86 -5.31 0.92
CA PRO A 321 19.47 -6.20 -0.17
C PRO A 321 20.53 -7.27 -0.39
N ARG A 322 20.11 -8.50 -0.66
CA ARG A 322 21.01 -9.64 -0.90
C ARG A 322 21.81 -9.41 -2.18
N LYS A 323 23.14 -9.53 -2.12
CA LYS A 323 23.98 -9.51 -3.32
C LYS A 323 23.77 -10.81 -4.10
N ARG A 324 23.46 -10.70 -5.39
CA ARG A 324 23.23 -11.84 -6.30
C ARG A 324 24.27 -11.77 -7.42
N ARG A 325 24.82 -12.92 -7.82
CA ARG A 325 25.88 -12.98 -8.85
C ARG A 325 25.35 -13.36 -10.23
N LYS A 326 24.28 -14.18 -10.25
CA LYS A 326 23.81 -14.91 -11.44
C LYS A 326 22.54 -14.33 -12.07
N ARG A 327 21.93 -13.30 -11.48
CA ARG A 327 20.72 -12.59 -11.94
C ARG A 327 20.70 -11.14 -11.42
N HIS A 328 20.08 -10.24 -12.19
CA HIS A 328 19.78 -8.86 -11.75
C HIS A 328 18.41 -8.75 -11.08
N THR A 329 18.26 -7.75 -10.23
CA THR A 329 17.07 -7.53 -9.40
C THR A 329 16.35 -6.24 -9.78
N LEU A 330 15.04 -6.35 -9.96
CA LEU A 330 14.10 -5.25 -9.97
C LEU A 330 13.49 -5.09 -8.57
N TYR A 331 13.93 -4.09 -7.84
CA TYR A 331 13.33 -3.73 -6.55
C TYR A 331 12.09 -2.86 -6.81
N ILE A 332 10.91 -3.35 -6.44
CA ILE A 332 9.65 -2.61 -6.57
C ILE A 332 9.26 -2.10 -5.18
N CYS A 333 9.39 -0.79 -4.98
CA CYS A 333 9.50 -0.17 -3.66
C CYS A 333 8.39 0.87 -3.41
N THR A 334 8.00 1.06 -2.14
CA THR A 334 7.42 2.35 -1.72
C THR A 334 8.52 3.39 -1.53
N ILE A 335 8.17 4.68 -1.49
CA ILE A 335 9.11 5.81 -1.32
C ILE A 335 10.06 5.59 -0.12
N GLU A 336 9.50 5.21 1.02
CA GLU A 336 10.22 5.00 2.28
C GLU A 336 11.17 3.79 2.21
N LYS A 337 10.72 2.73 1.52
CA LYS A 337 11.52 1.51 1.31
C LYS A 337 12.62 1.72 0.27
N ALA A 338 12.37 2.53 -0.75
CA ALA A 338 13.40 2.94 -1.70
C ALA A 338 14.48 3.79 -1.03
N HIS A 339 14.10 4.74 -0.16
CA HIS A 339 15.06 5.54 0.63
C HIS A 339 15.89 4.66 1.54
N SER A 340 15.24 3.75 2.28
CA SER A 340 15.89 2.77 3.15
C SER A 340 16.86 1.85 2.37
N LEU A 341 16.47 1.41 1.17
CA LEU A 341 17.28 0.59 0.26
C LEU A 341 18.52 1.34 -0.23
N VAL A 342 18.35 2.60 -0.68
CA VAL A 342 19.46 3.47 -1.12
C VAL A 342 20.42 3.75 0.05
N ASN A 343 19.91 4.12 1.23
CA ASN A 343 20.75 4.33 2.43
C ASN A 343 21.61 3.09 2.72
N SER A 344 21.02 1.90 2.71
CA SER A 344 21.74 0.65 2.98
C SER A 344 22.73 0.27 1.87
N MET A 345 22.46 0.62 0.61
CA MET A 345 23.40 0.45 -0.51
C MET A 345 24.56 1.46 -0.49
N VAL A 346 24.37 2.64 0.11
CA VAL A 346 25.46 3.59 0.42
C VAL A 346 26.31 3.06 1.58
N GLU A 347 25.69 2.67 2.69
CA GLU A 347 26.37 2.08 3.87
C GLU A 347 27.21 0.84 3.48
N ALA A 348 26.65 -0.04 2.63
CA ALA A 348 27.33 -1.23 2.10
C ALA A 348 28.30 -0.94 0.93
N LYS A 349 28.45 0.32 0.50
CA LYS A 349 29.32 0.76 -0.62
C LYS A 349 29.07 -0.02 -1.92
N ARG A 350 27.79 -0.21 -2.26
CA ARG A 350 27.26 -1.02 -3.38
C ARG A 350 26.40 -0.23 -4.38
N MET A 351 26.33 1.11 -4.29
CA MET A 351 25.50 1.93 -5.18
C MET A 351 25.76 1.70 -6.68
N ASP A 352 26.98 1.33 -7.08
CA ASP A 352 27.33 0.98 -8.47
C ASP A 352 26.56 -0.23 -9.04
N GLU A 353 25.89 -1.02 -8.20
CA GLU A 353 25.02 -2.12 -8.65
C GLU A 353 23.69 -1.60 -9.25
N ILE A 354 23.25 -0.39 -8.89
CA ILE A 354 21.99 0.21 -9.35
C ILE A 354 22.22 1.07 -10.61
N GLY A 355 21.72 0.60 -11.76
CA GLY A 355 21.85 1.29 -13.05
C GLY A 355 20.71 2.27 -13.37
N LEU A 356 19.52 2.04 -12.79
CA LEU A 356 18.31 2.82 -13.08
C LEU A 356 17.43 3.00 -11.83
N VAL A 357 16.97 4.24 -11.60
CA VAL A 357 15.90 4.57 -10.66
C VAL A 357 14.74 5.19 -11.42
N VAL A 358 13.57 4.54 -11.38
CA VAL A 358 12.31 5.06 -11.92
C VAL A 358 11.42 5.52 -10.78
N VAL A 359 10.84 6.72 -10.89
CA VAL A 359 9.83 7.25 -9.97
C VAL A 359 8.50 7.42 -10.72
N ASP A 360 7.47 6.69 -10.28
CA ASP A 360 6.08 6.94 -10.71
C ASP A 360 5.43 8.02 -9.85
N GLU A 361 4.60 8.85 -10.47
CA GLU A 361 3.98 10.04 -9.89
C GLU A 361 5.00 10.97 -9.18
N LEU A 362 6.05 11.40 -9.89
CA LEU A 362 7.14 12.26 -9.38
C LEU A 362 6.63 13.54 -8.69
N HIS A 363 5.43 14.04 -9.05
CA HIS A 363 4.80 15.19 -8.36
C HIS A 363 4.63 15.02 -6.85
N MET A 364 4.61 13.77 -6.36
CA MET A 364 4.58 13.44 -4.94
C MET A 364 5.80 13.97 -4.16
N ILE A 365 6.85 14.47 -4.84
CA ILE A 365 7.96 15.22 -4.23
C ILE A 365 7.50 16.50 -3.52
N GLY A 366 6.33 17.05 -3.91
CA GLY A 366 5.68 18.18 -3.23
C GLY A 366 4.53 17.78 -2.29
N GLU A 367 4.33 16.49 -1.98
CA GLU A 367 3.29 16.08 -1.01
C GLU A 367 3.76 16.43 0.43
N PRO A 368 3.01 17.25 1.19
CA PRO A 368 3.36 17.64 2.56
C PRO A 368 3.26 16.46 3.54
N GLY A 369 3.85 16.60 4.73
CA GLY A 369 3.93 15.52 5.71
C GLY A 369 5.06 14.52 5.41
N GLY A 370 6.23 15.06 5.02
CA GLY A 370 7.50 14.34 4.95
C GLY A 370 7.70 13.36 3.79
N ARG A 371 6.65 12.86 3.11
CA ARG A 371 6.82 11.88 2.02
C ARG A 371 7.56 12.48 0.81
N GLY A 372 7.29 13.74 0.48
CA GLY A 372 8.06 14.47 -0.53
C GLY A 372 9.52 14.67 -0.15
N ALA A 373 9.81 15.07 1.09
CA ALA A 373 11.18 15.18 1.64
C ALA A 373 11.97 13.85 1.57
N VAL A 374 11.32 12.71 1.83
CA VAL A 374 11.96 11.39 1.72
C VAL A 374 12.27 11.07 0.25
N LEU A 375 11.38 11.42 -0.68
CA LEU A 375 11.63 11.25 -2.13
C LEU A 375 12.75 12.18 -2.63
N GLU A 376 12.76 13.45 -2.21
CA GLU A 376 13.81 14.42 -2.52
C GLU A 376 15.15 13.99 -1.93
N SER A 377 15.17 13.49 -0.68
CA SER A 377 16.36 12.95 -0.03
C SER A 377 16.92 11.72 -0.76
N LEU A 378 16.05 10.83 -1.26
CA LEU A 378 16.47 9.69 -2.09
C LEU A 378 17.12 10.17 -3.38
N LEU A 379 16.45 11.07 -4.11
CA LEU A 379 16.91 11.51 -5.42
C LEU A 379 18.23 12.30 -5.31
N SER A 380 18.34 13.18 -4.31
CA SER A 380 19.56 13.95 -4.02
C SER A 380 20.73 13.04 -3.64
N LYS A 381 20.51 11.95 -2.89
CA LYS A 381 21.56 10.95 -2.59
C LYS A 381 22.01 10.20 -3.83
N VAL A 382 21.08 9.80 -4.71
CA VAL A 382 21.43 9.12 -5.96
C VAL A 382 22.25 10.04 -6.87
N THR A 383 21.85 11.30 -7.07
CA THR A 383 22.57 12.25 -7.93
C THR A 383 23.92 12.68 -7.36
N PHE A 384 24.05 12.84 -6.03
CA PHE A 384 25.31 13.20 -5.38
C PHE A 384 26.35 12.07 -5.44
N ILE A 385 25.91 10.81 -5.20
CA ILE A 385 26.81 9.66 -5.03
C ILE A 385 27.09 8.95 -6.36
N SER A 386 26.08 8.76 -7.21
CA SER A 386 26.23 7.99 -8.47
C SER A 386 26.02 8.85 -9.70
N LYS A 387 27.09 8.98 -10.49
CA LYS A 387 27.05 9.60 -11.83
C LYS A 387 26.73 8.60 -12.95
N GLN A 388 26.53 7.32 -12.61
CA GLN A 388 26.21 6.24 -13.57
C GLN A 388 24.72 5.84 -13.55
N THR A 389 24.03 6.06 -12.43
CA THR A 389 22.63 5.67 -12.24
C THR A 389 21.71 6.64 -12.97
N GLN A 390 20.98 6.15 -13.99
CA GLN A 390 19.98 6.94 -14.69
C GLN A 390 18.75 7.16 -13.79
N ILE A 391 18.17 8.37 -13.82
CA ILE A 391 16.91 8.70 -13.14
C ILE A 391 15.82 8.97 -14.18
N ILE A 392 14.65 8.35 -14.01
CA ILE A 392 13.48 8.54 -14.85
C ILE A 392 12.26 8.92 -14.00
N GLY A 393 11.72 10.12 -14.21
CA GLY A 393 10.49 10.60 -13.58
C GLY A 393 9.27 10.47 -14.50
N MET A 394 8.19 9.90 -14.00
CA MET A 394 6.87 9.93 -14.63
C MET A 394 5.95 10.83 -13.82
N SER A 395 5.17 11.71 -14.46
CA SER A 395 4.18 12.53 -13.73
C SER A 395 2.91 12.84 -14.54
N ALA A 396 1.86 13.25 -13.85
CA ALA A 396 0.84 14.14 -14.41
C ALA A 396 1.45 15.53 -14.72
N THR A 397 0.71 16.35 -15.48
CA THR A 397 1.06 17.74 -15.84
C THR A 397 1.34 18.60 -14.60
N LEU A 398 2.41 19.40 -14.64
CA LEU A 398 2.86 20.26 -13.53
C LEU A 398 3.20 21.66 -14.00
N SER A 399 2.96 22.66 -13.15
CA SER A 399 3.27 24.06 -13.44
C SER A 399 4.78 24.38 -13.37
N ASN A 400 5.53 23.79 -12.44
CA ASN A 400 6.94 24.13 -12.19
C ASN A 400 7.97 23.13 -12.75
N MET A 401 7.69 22.49 -13.89
CA MET A 401 8.57 21.46 -14.49
C MET A 401 10.05 21.88 -14.61
N SER A 402 10.33 23.17 -14.82
CA SER A 402 11.71 23.70 -14.89
C SER A 402 12.53 23.50 -13.61
N ASP A 403 11.90 23.45 -12.42
CA ASP A 403 12.59 23.19 -11.16
C ASP A 403 13.07 21.74 -11.12
N LEU A 404 12.17 20.81 -11.43
CA LEU A 404 12.44 19.37 -11.46
C LEU A 404 13.47 19.01 -12.54
N GLN A 405 13.42 19.71 -13.69
CA GLN A 405 14.40 19.56 -14.75
C GLN A 405 15.82 19.92 -14.29
N GLN A 406 15.98 21.05 -13.60
CA GLN A 406 17.25 21.49 -13.06
C GLN A 406 17.73 20.57 -11.92
N PHE A 407 16.82 20.11 -11.07
CA PHE A 407 17.09 19.22 -9.94
C PHE A 407 17.61 17.85 -10.37
N LEU A 408 16.96 17.23 -11.36
CA LEU A 408 17.36 15.90 -11.87
C LEU A 408 18.35 15.98 -13.05
N ASN A 409 18.78 17.17 -13.47
CA ASN A 409 19.58 17.41 -14.68
C ASN A 409 19.02 16.64 -15.90
N ALA A 410 17.72 16.81 -16.14
CA ALA A 410 16.92 15.95 -17.00
C ALA A 410 16.53 16.59 -18.35
N GLU A 411 16.22 15.75 -19.33
CA GLU A 411 15.45 16.12 -20.51
C GLU A 411 13.95 16.06 -20.14
N ILE A 412 13.14 17.04 -20.58
CA ILE A 412 11.67 16.99 -20.42
C ILE A 412 11.06 16.42 -21.71
N TYR A 413 10.06 15.54 -21.58
CA TYR A 413 9.12 15.22 -22.64
C TYR A 413 7.67 15.40 -22.15
N GLU A 414 6.94 16.36 -22.70
CA GLU A 414 5.57 16.65 -22.29
C GLU A 414 4.59 16.60 -23.48
N LYS A 415 3.46 15.91 -23.30
CA LYS A 415 2.33 15.90 -24.25
C LYS A 415 1.00 15.72 -23.53
N ASP A 416 0.01 16.52 -23.89
CA ASP A 416 -1.40 16.23 -23.60
C ASP A 416 -1.91 15.15 -24.58
N PHE A 417 -1.55 13.89 -24.31
CA PHE A 417 -2.08 12.73 -25.02
C PHE A 417 -2.90 11.85 -24.08
N ARG A 418 -4.11 11.51 -24.55
CA ARG A 418 -5.02 10.54 -23.93
C ARG A 418 -5.55 9.60 -25.02
N PRO A 419 -5.63 8.28 -24.79
CA PRO A 419 -6.09 7.34 -25.82
C PRO A 419 -7.60 7.40 -26.08
N ILE A 420 -8.37 8.11 -25.23
CA ILE A 420 -9.82 8.29 -25.31
C ILE A 420 -10.14 9.75 -24.98
N GLU A 421 -11.07 10.35 -25.72
CA GLU A 421 -11.59 11.71 -25.47
C GLU A 421 -12.29 11.79 -24.08
N LEU A 422 -11.98 12.81 -23.28
CA LEU A 422 -12.73 13.11 -22.05
C LEU A 422 -13.68 14.29 -22.26
N LYS A 423 -14.97 14.07 -22.02
CA LYS A 423 -15.99 15.12 -21.96
C LYS A 423 -16.24 15.51 -20.51
N GLU A 424 -15.96 16.77 -20.19
CA GLU A 424 -16.08 17.32 -18.84
C GLU A 424 -17.40 18.10 -18.71
N TYR A 425 -18.27 17.65 -17.80
CA TYR A 425 -19.60 18.22 -17.55
C TYR A 425 -19.73 18.75 -16.12
N VAL A 426 -20.53 19.80 -15.96
CA VAL A 426 -20.95 20.34 -14.66
C VAL A 426 -22.48 20.25 -14.55
N LYS A 427 -22.98 19.71 -13.45
CA LYS A 427 -24.41 19.66 -13.14
C LYS A 427 -24.78 20.72 -12.09
N VAL A 428 -25.76 21.56 -12.43
CA VAL A 428 -26.40 22.52 -11.51
C VAL A 428 -27.89 22.18 -11.47
N ASP A 429 -28.45 21.90 -10.29
CA ASP A 429 -29.85 21.53 -10.09
C ASP A 429 -30.36 20.40 -11.02
N LYS A 430 -31.00 20.71 -12.16
CA LYS A 430 -31.40 19.75 -13.22
C LYS A 430 -30.65 19.93 -14.55
N GLU A 431 -29.86 20.97 -14.68
CA GLU A 431 -29.15 21.33 -15.91
C GLU A 431 -27.79 20.65 -15.98
N LEU A 432 -27.47 20.07 -17.13
CA LEU A 432 -26.16 19.49 -17.43
C LEU A 432 -25.45 20.36 -18.47
N TYR A 433 -24.38 21.01 -18.02
CA TYR A 433 -23.50 21.86 -18.83
C TYR A 433 -22.25 21.08 -19.25
N GLU A 434 -21.71 21.38 -20.42
CA GLU A 434 -20.44 20.89 -20.95
C GLU A 434 -19.42 22.03 -20.98
N LEU A 435 -18.20 21.73 -20.57
CA LEU A 435 -17.08 22.66 -20.59
C LEU A 435 -16.46 22.66 -21.99
N ILE A 436 -16.69 23.73 -22.77
CA ILE A 436 -16.15 23.85 -24.14
C ILE A 436 -14.69 24.29 -24.08
N ASP A 437 -14.43 25.39 -23.37
CA ASP A 437 -13.08 25.93 -23.16
C ASP A 437 -12.87 26.10 -21.65
N LYS A 438 -11.65 25.74 -21.21
CA LYS A 438 -11.22 25.71 -19.82
C LYS A 438 -10.68 27.06 -19.36
N HIS A 439 -10.36 27.97 -20.28
CA HIS A 439 -9.76 29.27 -20.00
C HIS A 439 -10.78 30.43 -20.00
N THR A 440 -11.97 30.24 -20.58
CA THR A 440 -13.00 31.29 -20.75
C THR A 440 -14.22 31.14 -19.82
N GLU A 441 -14.26 30.07 -19.02
CA GLU A 441 -15.44 29.65 -18.23
C GLU A 441 -16.72 29.39 -19.08
N GLU A 442 -16.60 29.13 -20.39
CA GLU A 442 -17.77 28.89 -21.26
C GLU A 442 -18.43 27.52 -21.04
N TRP A 443 -19.61 27.56 -20.41
CA TRP A 443 -20.43 26.39 -20.08
C TRP A 443 -21.62 26.30 -21.03
N ARG A 444 -21.63 25.34 -21.96
CA ARG A 444 -22.77 25.08 -22.85
C ARG A 444 -23.79 24.19 -22.15
N LEU A 445 -25.05 24.64 -22.01
CA LEU A 445 -26.15 23.75 -21.63
C LEU A 445 -26.34 22.68 -22.71
N VAL A 446 -26.14 21.40 -22.36
CA VAL A 446 -26.32 20.27 -23.29
C VAL A 446 -27.70 19.66 -23.14
N ARG A 447 -28.18 19.48 -21.89
CA ARG A 447 -29.52 18.96 -21.63
C ARG A 447 -30.06 19.33 -20.26
N ASN A 448 -31.38 19.34 -20.16
CA ASN A 448 -32.08 19.19 -18.88
C ASN A 448 -32.21 17.69 -18.55
N LEU A 449 -32.00 17.35 -17.29
CA LEU A 449 -32.13 15.99 -16.78
C LEU A 449 -33.57 15.71 -16.38
N ASP A 450 -34.25 14.89 -17.17
CA ASP A 450 -35.53 14.26 -16.80
C ASP A 450 -35.38 12.74 -16.81
N PHE A 451 -35.42 12.17 -15.61
CA PHE A 451 -35.37 10.73 -15.36
C PHE A 451 -36.74 10.15 -14.97
N SER A 452 -37.84 10.89 -15.21
CA SER A 452 -39.20 10.51 -14.78
C SER A 452 -39.32 10.20 -13.27
N TYR A 453 -38.50 10.87 -12.44
CA TYR A 453 -38.48 10.67 -10.99
C TYR A 453 -39.85 11.00 -10.38
N THR A 454 -40.35 10.10 -9.52
CA THR A 454 -41.48 10.42 -8.65
C THR A 454 -41.09 11.47 -7.61
N LYS A 455 -42.08 12.11 -6.96
CA LYS A 455 -41.84 13.07 -5.87
C LYS A 455 -41.01 12.42 -4.75
N ASP A 456 -41.30 11.17 -4.39
CA ASP A 456 -40.59 10.44 -3.33
C ASP A 456 -39.16 10.08 -3.72
N MET A 457 -38.90 9.78 -5.00
CA MET A 457 -37.53 9.60 -5.52
C MET A 457 -36.74 10.91 -5.41
N PHE A 458 -37.31 12.02 -5.88
CA PHE A 458 -36.66 13.33 -5.83
C PHE A 458 -36.41 13.82 -4.40
N CYS A 459 -37.27 13.48 -3.44
CA CYS A 459 -37.06 13.79 -2.02
C CYS A 459 -35.90 13.00 -1.38
N ARG A 460 -35.49 11.84 -1.92
CA ARG A 460 -34.36 11.04 -1.41
C ARG A 460 -33.07 11.19 -2.23
N ASP A 461 -33.21 11.49 -3.52
CA ASP A 461 -32.12 11.71 -4.48
C ASP A 461 -32.34 13.03 -5.25
N PRO A 462 -32.29 14.20 -4.57
CA PRO A 462 -32.46 15.49 -5.22
C PRO A 462 -31.32 15.80 -6.21
N ASP A 463 -30.16 15.17 -6.00
CA ASP A 463 -28.99 15.28 -6.88
C ASP A 463 -29.18 14.49 -8.20
N MET A 464 -30.21 13.64 -8.32
CA MET A 464 -30.48 12.73 -9.45
C MET A 464 -29.31 11.77 -9.77
N ILE A 465 -28.57 11.34 -8.74
CA ILE A 465 -27.38 10.49 -8.89
C ILE A 465 -27.76 9.09 -9.42
N THR A 466 -28.91 8.55 -9.01
CA THR A 466 -29.35 7.22 -9.45
C THR A 466 -29.62 7.19 -10.96
N GLY A 467 -30.28 8.20 -11.51
CA GLY A 467 -30.49 8.35 -12.96
C GLY A 467 -29.18 8.44 -13.74
N LEU A 468 -28.23 9.24 -13.26
CA LEU A 468 -26.89 9.37 -13.87
C LEU A 468 -26.05 8.07 -13.78
N ILE A 469 -26.36 7.16 -12.86
CA ILE A 469 -25.76 5.81 -12.80
C ILE A 469 -26.49 4.86 -13.75
N LEU A 470 -27.83 4.89 -13.78
CA LEU A 470 -28.69 4.01 -14.58
C LEU A 470 -28.56 4.20 -16.10
N GLU A 471 -28.09 5.36 -16.57
CA GLU A 471 -27.69 5.55 -17.98
C GLU A 471 -26.47 4.71 -18.41
N VAL A 472 -25.71 4.18 -17.45
CA VAL A 472 -24.39 3.55 -17.68
C VAL A 472 -24.41 2.07 -17.30
N ILE A 473 -25.03 1.71 -16.18
CA ILE A 473 -25.05 0.33 -15.66
C ILE A 473 -26.26 -0.47 -16.17
N PRO A 474 -26.16 -1.81 -16.35
CA PRO A 474 -24.99 -2.67 -16.07
C PRO A 474 -24.00 -2.84 -17.24
N GLN A 475 -24.29 -2.31 -18.43
CA GLN A 475 -23.46 -2.54 -19.64
C GLN A 475 -22.05 -1.93 -19.51
N ASN A 476 -21.96 -0.76 -18.90
CA ASN A 476 -20.74 0.00 -18.69
C ASN A 476 -20.51 0.28 -17.21
N SER A 477 -19.31 0.75 -16.86
CA SER A 477 -18.90 0.96 -15.47
C SER A 477 -18.84 2.43 -15.06
N CYS A 478 -19.16 2.71 -13.79
CA CYS A 478 -19.22 4.05 -13.20
C CYS A 478 -18.39 4.14 -11.90
N LEU A 479 -17.77 5.29 -11.65
CA LEU A 479 -17.21 5.67 -10.34
C LEU A 479 -17.95 6.88 -9.80
N VAL A 480 -18.24 6.91 -8.49
CA VAL A 480 -18.95 8.02 -7.84
C VAL A 480 -18.15 8.51 -6.63
N PHE A 481 -17.36 9.56 -6.82
CA PHE A 481 -16.57 10.20 -5.77
C PHE A 481 -17.45 10.98 -4.80
N CYS A 482 -17.37 10.65 -3.51
CA CYS A 482 -18.13 11.26 -2.43
C CYS A 482 -17.19 11.91 -1.38
N PRO A 483 -17.55 13.06 -0.78
CA PRO A 483 -16.64 13.79 0.12
C PRO A 483 -16.22 13.06 1.40
N THR A 484 -17.04 12.15 1.94
CA THR A 484 -16.73 11.43 3.19
C THR A 484 -17.15 9.96 3.14
N LYS A 485 -16.54 9.15 4.03
CA LYS A 485 -16.84 7.71 4.18
C LYS A 485 -18.34 7.45 4.34
N LYS A 486 -19.01 8.21 5.22
CA LYS A 486 -20.44 8.08 5.48
C LYS A 486 -21.32 8.48 4.29
N HIS A 487 -20.89 9.44 3.46
CA HIS A 487 -21.59 9.74 2.21
C HIS A 487 -21.52 8.56 1.23
N CYS A 488 -20.41 7.81 1.18
CA CYS A 488 -20.31 6.62 0.33
C CYS A 488 -21.32 5.54 0.75
N GLU A 489 -21.37 5.20 2.04
CA GLU A 489 -22.33 4.24 2.62
C GLU A 489 -23.79 4.68 2.37
N ASN A 490 -24.09 5.97 2.58
CA ASN A 490 -25.43 6.51 2.42
C ASN A 490 -25.88 6.55 0.95
N VAL A 491 -24.99 6.91 0.00
CA VAL A 491 -25.32 6.90 -1.44
C VAL A 491 -25.48 5.45 -1.93
N ALA A 492 -24.65 4.52 -1.49
CA ALA A 492 -24.81 3.10 -1.81
C ALA A 492 -26.18 2.57 -1.36
N LYS A 493 -26.59 2.84 -0.11
CA LYS A 493 -27.90 2.45 0.40
C LYS A 493 -29.07 3.18 -0.26
N MET A 494 -28.89 4.42 -0.69
CA MET A 494 -29.91 5.21 -1.41
C MET A 494 -30.14 4.65 -2.81
N VAL A 495 -29.08 4.49 -3.61
CA VAL A 495 -29.16 4.02 -5.00
C VAL A 495 -29.81 2.63 -5.06
N CYS A 496 -29.47 1.73 -4.13
CA CYS A 496 -30.04 0.37 -4.07
C CYS A 496 -31.56 0.32 -3.76
N GLN A 497 -32.21 1.43 -3.40
CA GLN A 497 -33.68 1.51 -3.27
C GLN A 497 -34.39 1.81 -4.59
N PHE A 498 -33.64 2.15 -5.63
CA PHE A 498 -34.16 2.66 -6.91
C PHE A 498 -33.66 1.90 -8.14
N LEU A 499 -32.79 0.88 -7.97
CA LEU A 499 -32.33 0.04 -9.07
C LEU A 499 -33.33 -1.08 -9.38
N PRO A 500 -33.59 -1.38 -10.68
CA PRO A 500 -34.49 -2.46 -11.07
C PRO A 500 -33.85 -3.85 -10.95
N ASP A 501 -34.70 -4.88 -10.81
CA ASP A 501 -34.29 -6.29 -10.65
C ASP A 501 -33.47 -6.87 -11.83
N SER A 502 -33.50 -6.22 -13.00
CA SER A 502 -32.62 -6.52 -14.13
C SER A 502 -31.14 -6.33 -13.77
N VAL A 503 -30.82 -5.31 -12.98
CA VAL A 503 -29.45 -5.03 -12.48
C VAL A 503 -29.04 -6.05 -11.43
N VAL A 504 -29.99 -6.55 -10.61
CA VAL A 504 -29.76 -7.66 -9.68
C VAL A 504 -29.39 -8.94 -10.43
N SER A 505 -30.14 -9.25 -11.48
CA SER A 505 -30.03 -10.48 -12.28
C SER A 505 -28.72 -10.57 -13.08
N HIS A 506 -28.15 -9.43 -13.51
CA HIS A 506 -26.87 -9.40 -14.22
C HIS A 506 -25.73 -10.03 -13.37
N ARG A 507 -25.00 -11.01 -13.92
CA ARG A 507 -23.86 -11.71 -13.26
C ARG A 507 -24.13 -12.16 -11.81
N LYS A 508 -25.35 -12.63 -11.53
CA LYS A 508 -25.78 -13.04 -10.18
C LYS A 508 -24.83 -14.05 -9.51
N GLU A 509 -24.39 -15.08 -10.24
CA GLU A 509 -23.52 -16.13 -9.72
C GLU A 509 -22.13 -15.60 -9.31
N ASP A 510 -21.51 -14.75 -10.13
CA ASP A 510 -20.24 -14.08 -9.82
C ASP A 510 -20.36 -13.25 -8.53
N LYS A 511 -21.45 -12.47 -8.40
CA LYS A 511 -21.71 -11.63 -7.22
C LYS A 511 -21.87 -12.46 -5.95
N GLU A 512 -22.61 -13.56 -6.03
CA GLU A 512 -22.84 -14.47 -4.90
C GLU A 512 -21.55 -15.19 -4.47
N LEU A 513 -20.69 -15.59 -5.43
CA LEU A 513 -19.38 -16.16 -5.16
C LEU A 513 -18.43 -15.18 -4.47
N ILE A 514 -18.36 -13.93 -4.94
CA ILE A 514 -17.49 -12.91 -4.34
C ILE A 514 -18.03 -12.48 -2.97
N LEU A 515 -19.34 -12.37 -2.81
CA LEU A 515 -19.97 -12.09 -1.50
C LEU A 515 -19.71 -13.22 -0.48
N LYS A 516 -19.68 -14.48 -0.92
CA LYS A 516 -19.24 -15.62 -0.09
C LYS A 516 -17.76 -15.49 0.31
N THR A 517 -16.89 -15.12 -0.63
CA THR A 517 -15.46 -14.91 -0.37
C THR A 517 -15.20 -13.77 0.63
N LEU A 518 -15.92 -12.64 0.48
CA LEU A 518 -15.91 -11.53 1.45
C LEU A 518 -16.34 -12.00 2.85
N LYS A 519 -17.36 -12.88 2.93
CA LYS A 519 -17.83 -13.45 4.19
C LYS A 519 -16.82 -14.42 4.82
N GLU A 520 -16.08 -15.17 4.01
CA GLU A 520 -15.02 -16.08 4.49
C GLU A 520 -13.83 -15.29 5.07
N GLU A 521 -13.29 -14.29 4.36
CA GLU A 521 -12.23 -13.42 4.88
C GLU A 521 -12.71 -12.58 6.09
N GLY A 522 -14.00 -12.20 6.12
CA GLY A 522 -14.65 -11.56 7.26
C GLY A 522 -14.90 -12.45 8.48
N ASN A 523 -14.39 -13.69 8.51
CA ASN A 523 -14.63 -14.68 9.56
C ASN A 523 -16.15 -14.89 9.83
N GLY A 524 -16.94 -15.00 8.77
CA GLY A 524 -18.40 -15.15 8.80
C GLY A 524 -19.19 -13.83 8.69
N ASN A 525 -18.52 -12.67 8.73
CA ASN A 525 -19.15 -11.35 8.76
C ASN A 525 -19.01 -10.61 7.42
N VAL A 526 -20.04 -9.87 7.03
CA VAL A 526 -20.01 -8.84 5.99
C VAL A 526 -20.86 -7.66 6.49
N CYS A 527 -20.57 -6.43 6.07
CA CYS A 527 -21.41 -5.29 6.42
C CYS A 527 -22.72 -5.35 5.64
N GLU A 528 -23.85 -5.12 6.31
CA GLU A 528 -25.19 -5.21 5.73
C GLU A 528 -25.34 -4.36 4.46
N ILE A 529 -24.88 -3.10 4.49
CA ILE A 529 -24.91 -2.19 3.34
C ILE A 529 -24.09 -2.75 2.16
N LEU A 530 -22.97 -3.44 2.44
CA LEU A 530 -22.13 -4.04 1.40
C LEU A 530 -22.79 -5.30 0.83
N ALA A 531 -23.38 -6.15 1.67
CA ALA A 531 -24.11 -7.35 1.26
C ALA A 531 -25.46 -7.05 0.56
N GLU A 532 -26.06 -5.89 0.83
CA GLU A 532 -27.21 -5.35 0.11
C GLU A 532 -26.79 -4.82 -1.28
N SER A 533 -25.80 -3.94 -1.34
CA SER A 533 -25.36 -3.30 -2.60
C SER A 533 -24.70 -4.27 -3.59
N PHE A 534 -23.97 -5.29 -3.12
CA PHE A 534 -23.34 -6.29 -3.99
C PHE A 534 -24.34 -7.02 -4.90
N LYS A 535 -25.59 -7.22 -4.44
CA LYS A 535 -26.67 -7.83 -5.24
C LYS A 535 -26.91 -7.05 -6.53
N TYR A 536 -26.88 -5.72 -6.45
CA TYR A 536 -27.05 -4.81 -7.57
C TYR A 536 -25.75 -4.55 -8.35
N GLY A 537 -24.65 -5.26 -8.06
CA GLY A 537 -23.35 -4.99 -8.69
C GLY A 537 -22.75 -3.64 -8.29
N ILE A 538 -23.14 -3.11 -7.12
CA ILE A 538 -22.60 -1.87 -6.56
C ILE A 538 -21.80 -2.20 -5.30
N ALA A 539 -20.71 -1.46 -5.07
CA ALA A 539 -20.05 -1.43 -3.76
C ALA A 539 -19.66 0.00 -3.39
N TYR A 540 -19.42 0.23 -2.11
CA TYR A 540 -18.74 1.44 -1.64
C TYR A 540 -17.27 1.15 -1.35
N HIS A 541 -16.38 2.11 -1.55
CA HIS A 541 -14.92 1.93 -1.38
C HIS A 541 -14.28 3.10 -0.62
N HIS A 542 -13.70 2.82 0.55
CA HIS A 542 -13.03 3.82 1.38
C HIS A 542 -12.12 3.18 2.44
N SER A 543 -11.24 3.97 3.06
CA SER A 543 -10.34 3.50 4.14
C SER A 543 -11.02 3.08 5.46
N GLY A 544 -12.36 3.07 5.54
CA GLY A 544 -13.09 2.36 6.59
C GLY A 544 -13.22 0.83 6.37
N LEU A 545 -12.90 0.35 5.16
CA LEU A 545 -12.81 -1.07 4.80
C LEU A 545 -11.40 -1.62 5.05
N THR A 546 -11.31 -2.92 5.31
CA THR A 546 -10.02 -3.61 5.34
C THR A 546 -9.34 -3.62 3.96
N MET A 547 -8.02 -3.88 3.93
CA MET A 547 -7.25 -4.04 2.70
C MET A 547 -7.79 -5.18 1.82
N ASP A 548 -8.18 -6.29 2.44
CA ASP A 548 -8.63 -7.50 1.72
C ASP A 548 -10.04 -7.32 1.12
N GLU A 549 -10.95 -6.64 1.82
CA GLU A 549 -12.24 -6.23 1.24
C GLU A 549 -12.05 -5.28 0.06
N ARG A 550 -11.17 -4.26 0.20
CA ARG A 550 -10.88 -3.30 -0.89
C ARG A 550 -10.34 -4.01 -2.12
N LYS A 551 -9.36 -4.90 -1.95
CA LYS A 551 -8.81 -5.72 -3.03
C LYS A 551 -9.89 -6.56 -3.72
N LEU A 552 -10.76 -7.24 -2.97
CA LEU A 552 -11.84 -8.05 -3.55
C LEU A 552 -12.87 -7.20 -4.31
N ILE A 553 -13.16 -5.98 -3.86
CA ILE A 553 -14.03 -5.01 -4.54
C ILE A 553 -13.37 -4.47 -5.82
N GLU A 554 -12.08 -4.13 -5.76
CA GLU A 554 -11.27 -3.69 -6.90
C GLU A 554 -11.22 -4.77 -7.99
N GLU A 555 -10.91 -6.02 -7.61
CA GLU A 555 -10.85 -7.16 -8.52
C GLU A 555 -12.25 -7.53 -9.07
N ALA A 556 -13.32 -7.40 -8.28
CA ALA A 556 -14.69 -7.61 -8.76
C ALA A 556 -15.12 -6.54 -9.80
N TYR A 557 -14.70 -5.29 -9.63
CA TYR A 557 -14.96 -4.21 -10.58
C TYR A 557 -14.13 -4.34 -11.86
N GLN A 558 -12.84 -4.70 -11.76
CA GLN A 558 -11.98 -4.96 -12.93
C GLN A 558 -12.54 -6.09 -13.82
N ASN A 559 -13.13 -7.14 -13.22
CA ASN A 559 -13.76 -8.25 -13.94
C ASN A 559 -15.19 -7.93 -14.46
N GLY A 560 -15.71 -6.73 -14.20
CA GLY A 560 -17.06 -6.31 -14.58
C GLY A 560 -18.20 -6.99 -13.81
N VAL A 561 -17.92 -7.56 -12.63
CA VAL A 561 -18.94 -8.13 -11.73
C VAL A 561 -19.62 -7.03 -10.91
N LEU A 562 -18.85 -6.01 -10.53
CA LEU A 562 -19.37 -4.73 -10.07
C LEU A 562 -19.34 -3.73 -11.22
N CYS A 563 -20.47 -3.04 -11.42
CA CYS A 563 -20.65 -2.01 -12.44
C CYS A 563 -20.54 -0.59 -11.86
N CYS A 564 -20.66 -0.40 -10.53
CA CYS A 564 -20.49 0.90 -9.90
C CYS A 564 -19.70 0.82 -8.58
N LEU A 565 -18.71 1.71 -8.40
CA LEU A 565 -18.06 1.94 -7.11
C LEU A 565 -18.34 3.37 -6.60
N ILE A 566 -18.81 3.45 -5.37
CA ILE A 566 -19.10 4.73 -4.69
C ILE A 566 -17.99 4.98 -3.67
N CYS A 567 -17.07 5.88 -3.97
CA CYS A 567 -15.74 5.91 -3.36
C CYS A 567 -15.35 7.25 -2.73
N THR A 568 -14.44 7.23 -1.75
CA THR A 568 -13.70 8.44 -1.33
C THR A 568 -12.56 8.75 -2.31
N SER A 569 -12.04 9.98 -2.25
CA SER A 569 -10.84 10.43 -3.00
C SER A 569 -9.63 9.51 -2.87
N THR A 570 -9.56 8.67 -1.84
CA THR A 570 -8.56 7.61 -1.65
C THR A 570 -8.51 6.56 -2.77
N LEU A 571 -9.48 6.53 -3.70
CA LEU A 571 -9.44 5.69 -4.91
C LEU A 571 -8.91 6.46 -6.14
N ALA A 572 -8.82 7.79 -6.08
CA ALA A 572 -8.28 8.61 -7.15
C ALA A 572 -6.77 8.35 -7.37
N ALA A 573 -6.06 8.09 -6.28
CA ALA A 573 -4.66 7.66 -6.26
C ALA A 573 -4.54 6.16 -5.89
N GLY A 574 -3.51 5.48 -6.40
CA GLY A 574 -3.06 4.20 -5.84
C GLY A 574 -3.63 2.88 -6.38
N VAL A 575 -4.59 2.88 -7.32
CA VAL A 575 -5.03 1.66 -8.05
C VAL A 575 -5.43 2.03 -9.48
N ASN A 576 -5.05 1.24 -10.51
CA ASN A 576 -5.54 1.46 -11.86
C ASN A 576 -6.98 0.91 -12.05
N LEU A 577 -7.98 1.80 -11.97
CA LEU A 577 -9.40 1.51 -12.22
C LEU A 577 -10.00 2.59 -13.12
N PRO A 578 -10.24 2.30 -14.43
CA PRO A 578 -10.99 3.17 -15.33
C PRO A 578 -12.50 2.87 -15.34
N ALA A 579 -13.30 3.80 -15.87
CA ALA A 579 -14.76 3.75 -15.92
C ALA A 579 -15.29 4.45 -17.18
N LYS A 580 -16.46 4.08 -17.70
CA LYS A 580 -17.10 4.88 -18.79
C LYS A 580 -17.44 6.28 -18.29
N ARG A 581 -18.01 6.37 -17.08
CA ARG A 581 -18.42 7.62 -16.43
C ARG A 581 -17.82 7.78 -15.03
N VAL A 582 -17.39 9.00 -14.70
CA VAL A 582 -16.96 9.40 -13.36
C VAL A 582 -17.87 10.51 -12.86
N ILE A 583 -18.47 10.37 -11.67
CA ILE A 583 -19.32 11.38 -11.05
C ILE A 583 -18.64 11.89 -9.79
N LEU A 584 -18.46 13.21 -9.66
CA LEU A 584 -18.04 13.86 -8.41
C LEU A 584 -19.29 14.45 -7.76
N ARG A 585 -19.71 13.92 -6.61
CA ARG A 585 -20.95 14.35 -5.95
C ARG A 585 -20.91 15.80 -5.44
N ALA A 586 -19.73 16.33 -5.15
CA ALA A 586 -19.51 17.71 -4.75
C ALA A 586 -18.03 18.08 -4.98
N PRO A 587 -17.67 19.37 -5.13
CA PRO A 587 -16.29 19.83 -5.32
C PRO A 587 -15.45 19.81 -4.01
N TYR A 588 -15.69 18.83 -3.13
CA TYR A 588 -15.12 18.78 -1.78
C TYR A 588 -14.54 17.41 -1.41
N VAL A 589 -13.44 17.41 -0.67
CA VAL A 589 -12.88 16.23 0.04
C VAL A 589 -12.91 16.53 1.53
N GLY A 590 -13.66 15.74 2.31
CA GLY A 590 -13.91 16.02 3.73
C GLY A 590 -14.71 17.31 3.91
N ARG A 591 -13.99 18.43 4.13
CA ARG A 591 -14.50 19.80 4.16
C ARG A 591 -13.69 20.76 3.27
N GLU A 592 -12.55 20.31 2.74
CA GLU A 592 -11.69 21.08 1.85
C GLU A 592 -12.31 21.14 0.46
N PHE A 593 -12.21 22.29 -0.20
CA PHE A 593 -12.47 22.41 -1.63
C PHE A 593 -11.30 21.77 -2.39
N ILE A 594 -11.55 21.12 -3.54
CA ILE A 594 -10.53 20.39 -4.28
C ILE A 594 -9.58 21.31 -5.07
N THR A 595 -8.31 20.93 -5.21
CA THR A 595 -7.36 21.56 -6.15
C THR A 595 -7.58 21.03 -7.57
N LEU A 596 -7.07 21.75 -8.59
CA LEU A 596 -7.18 21.33 -9.98
C LEU A 596 -6.54 19.95 -10.19
N SER A 597 -5.38 19.67 -9.58
CA SER A 597 -4.73 18.36 -9.72
C SER A 597 -5.56 17.23 -9.10
N ARG A 598 -6.14 17.44 -7.90
CA ARG A 598 -7.06 16.48 -7.28
C ARG A 598 -8.29 16.23 -8.16
N TYR A 599 -8.83 17.27 -8.82
CA TYR A 599 -9.93 17.15 -9.79
C TYR A 599 -9.50 16.35 -11.04
N LYS A 600 -8.38 16.70 -11.68
CA LYS A 600 -7.87 16.03 -12.88
C LYS A 600 -7.47 14.57 -12.62
N GLN A 601 -6.94 14.23 -11.45
CA GLN A 601 -6.69 12.84 -11.03
C GLN A 601 -7.98 12.00 -10.94
N MET A 602 -9.10 12.57 -10.48
CA MET A 602 -10.39 11.86 -10.41
C MET A 602 -10.99 11.63 -11.80
N ILE A 603 -11.12 12.67 -12.62
CA ILE A 603 -11.73 12.57 -13.97
C ILE A 603 -10.79 11.90 -14.99
N GLY A 604 -9.49 11.82 -14.69
CA GLY A 604 -8.50 11.04 -15.43
C GLY A 604 -8.78 9.53 -15.49
N ARG A 605 -9.80 9.07 -14.77
CA ARG A 605 -10.29 7.67 -14.74
C ARG A 605 -11.47 7.41 -15.68
N ALA A 606 -12.04 8.43 -16.30
CA ALA A 606 -13.10 8.26 -17.30
C ALA A 606 -12.51 7.81 -18.66
N GLY A 607 -13.21 6.91 -19.35
CA GLY A 607 -12.77 6.22 -20.56
C GLY A 607 -11.88 4.99 -20.26
N ARG A 608 -12.35 3.80 -20.64
CA ARG A 608 -11.60 2.53 -20.56
C ARG A 608 -10.87 2.28 -21.89
N ALA A 609 -9.54 2.45 -21.90
CA ALA A 609 -8.71 2.31 -23.10
C ALA A 609 -8.98 1.00 -23.85
N GLY A 610 -9.32 1.09 -25.15
CA GLY A 610 -9.65 -0.05 -26.01
C GLY A 610 -11.08 -0.62 -25.83
N ILE A 611 -11.95 0.04 -25.07
CA ILE A 611 -13.34 -0.39 -24.84
C ILE A 611 -14.35 0.74 -25.07
N ASP A 612 -14.06 1.97 -24.63
CA ASP A 612 -14.97 3.12 -24.77
C ASP A 612 -14.50 4.09 -25.87
N ASP A 613 -15.43 4.62 -26.68
CA ASP A 613 -15.11 5.69 -27.66
C ASP A 613 -14.79 7.03 -26.98
N SER A 614 -15.37 7.24 -25.79
CA SER A 614 -15.28 8.47 -24.98
C SER A 614 -15.38 8.15 -23.49
N GLY A 615 -14.74 8.98 -22.66
CA GLY A 615 -14.97 9.04 -21.22
C GLY A 615 -15.81 10.26 -20.86
N GLU A 616 -16.65 10.13 -19.84
CA GLU A 616 -17.45 11.24 -19.31
C GLU A 616 -17.11 11.52 -17.85
N SER A 617 -17.00 12.79 -17.47
CA SER A 617 -16.94 13.19 -16.06
C SER A 617 -18.00 14.23 -15.72
N ILE A 618 -18.78 14.02 -14.65
CA ILE A 618 -19.85 14.91 -14.21
C ILE A 618 -19.54 15.43 -12.80
N LEU A 619 -19.24 16.71 -12.67
CA LEU A 619 -19.11 17.40 -11.38
C LEU A 619 -20.46 17.98 -10.97
N ILE A 620 -21.07 17.45 -9.90
CA ILE A 620 -22.31 17.97 -9.32
C ILE A 620 -21.94 19.11 -8.36
N ILE A 621 -22.60 20.26 -8.53
CA ILE A 621 -22.32 21.47 -7.74
C ILE A 621 -23.64 22.12 -7.28
N LYS A 622 -23.58 22.93 -6.22
CA LYS A 622 -24.67 23.85 -5.87
C LYS A 622 -24.49 25.17 -6.63
N PRO A 623 -25.57 25.96 -6.82
CA PRO A 623 -25.46 27.32 -7.36
C PRO A 623 -24.45 28.21 -6.61
N THR A 624 -24.27 28.01 -5.30
CA THR A 624 -23.27 28.70 -4.47
C THR A 624 -21.82 28.43 -4.88
N ASP A 625 -21.56 27.27 -5.49
CA ASP A 625 -20.21 26.78 -5.70
C ASP A 625 -19.67 27.21 -7.07
N ARG A 626 -20.56 27.70 -7.97
CA ARG A 626 -20.28 28.03 -9.38
C ARG A 626 -19.06 28.93 -9.57
N LEU A 627 -18.93 30.00 -8.78
CA LEU A 627 -17.79 30.93 -8.87
C LEU A 627 -16.47 30.30 -8.41
N ASN A 628 -16.50 29.36 -7.47
CA ASN A 628 -15.30 28.66 -7.02
C ASN A 628 -14.91 27.54 -8.00
N VAL A 629 -15.89 26.97 -8.71
CA VAL A 629 -15.68 25.96 -9.75
C VAL A 629 -15.19 26.57 -11.06
N GLY A 630 -15.60 27.80 -11.41
CA GLY A 630 -14.96 28.57 -12.49
C GLY A 630 -13.46 28.78 -12.21
N LYS A 631 -13.14 29.35 -11.04
CA LYS A 631 -11.76 29.51 -10.54
C LYS A 631 -10.95 28.22 -10.49
N LEU A 632 -11.58 27.09 -10.15
CA LEU A 632 -10.93 25.77 -10.13
C LEU A 632 -10.50 25.31 -11.53
N LEU A 633 -11.31 25.59 -12.55
CA LEU A 633 -11.07 25.15 -13.91
C LEU A 633 -10.04 26.05 -14.64
N THR A 634 -9.91 27.30 -14.19
CA THR A 634 -8.99 28.31 -14.71
C THR A 634 -7.68 28.44 -13.92
N SER A 635 -7.58 27.88 -12.71
CA SER A 635 -6.34 27.89 -11.90
C SER A 635 -5.21 27.03 -12.50
N ASP A 636 -3.96 27.31 -12.14
CA ASP A 636 -2.82 26.46 -12.48
C ASP A 636 -2.86 25.07 -11.81
N MET A 637 -2.10 24.13 -12.38
CA MET A 637 -1.79 22.85 -11.71
C MET A 637 -0.89 23.07 -10.49
N ASP A 638 -1.06 22.24 -9.45
CA ASP A 638 -0.32 22.37 -8.19
C ASP A 638 1.21 22.33 -8.46
N SER A 639 1.95 23.23 -7.80
CA SER A 639 3.41 23.36 -7.96
C SER A 639 4.15 22.49 -6.94
N CYS A 640 5.16 21.74 -7.39
CA CYS A 640 6.00 20.90 -6.54
C CYS A 640 7.02 21.75 -5.77
N GLN A 641 6.63 22.25 -4.60
CA GLN A 641 7.53 22.92 -3.65
C GLN A 641 8.28 21.88 -2.81
N SER A 642 9.58 22.10 -2.55
CA SER A 642 10.35 21.26 -1.64
C SER A 642 9.84 21.37 -0.20
N ASN A 643 9.61 20.23 0.45
CA ASN A 643 9.22 20.22 1.86
C ASN A 643 10.35 20.72 2.78
N PHE A 644 11.61 20.75 2.37
CA PHE A 644 12.68 21.36 3.17
C PHE A 644 12.57 22.89 3.24
N ILE A 645 11.76 23.51 2.37
CA ILE A 645 11.37 24.92 2.46
C ILE A 645 10.10 25.09 3.29
N THR A 646 9.06 24.26 3.06
CA THR A 646 7.76 24.42 3.74
C THR A 646 7.72 23.87 5.17
N GLU A 647 8.55 22.86 5.46
CA GLU A 647 8.66 22.15 6.74
C GLU A 647 10.15 22.04 7.16
N PRO A 648 10.88 23.14 7.48
CA PRO A 648 12.34 23.12 7.65
C PRO A 648 12.87 22.15 8.73
N ALA A 649 12.04 21.75 9.71
CA ALA A 649 12.40 20.73 10.70
C ALA A 649 12.83 19.39 10.07
N LEU A 650 12.38 19.08 8.85
CA LEU A 650 12.78 17.87 8.12
C LEU A 650 14.28 17.86 7.74
N LEU A 651 14.96 19.03 7.76
CA LEU A 651 16.41 19.12 7.57
C LEU A 651 17.20 18.41 8.68
N LEU A 652 16.67 18.33 9.90
CA LEU A 652 17.31 17.61 11.03
C LEU A 652 17.52 16.13 10.65
N THR A 653 16.47 15.50 10.12
CA THR A 653 16.47 14.10 9.66
C THR A 653 17.35 13.92 8.42
N LEU A 654 17.39 14.91 7.52
CA LEU A 654 18.26 14.88 6.35
C LEU A 654 19.75 14.91 6.75
N ILE A 655 20.18 15.93 7.49
CA ILE A 655 21.59 16.10 7.88
C ILE A 655 22.07 14.96 8.79
N LEU A 656 21.23 14.50 9.74
CA LEU A 656 21.55 13.32 10.54
C LEU A 656 21.74 12.07 9.65
N SER A 657 20.96 11.92 8.58
CA SER A 657 21.15 10.85 7.60
C SER A 657 22.37 11.02 6.71
N LEU A 658 22.91 12.23 6.51
CA LEU A 658 24.17 12.43 5.78
C LEU A 658 25.36 12.05 6.66
N ALA A 659 25.35 12.47 7.93
CA ALA A 659 26.35 12.08 8.93
C ALA A 659 26.32 10.58 9.21
N GLY A 660 25.12 9.98 9.27
CA GLY A 660 24.92 8.54 9.50
C GLY A 660 25.35 7.64 8.33
N LEU A 661 25.51 8.20 7.13
CA LEU A 661 25.98 7.51 5.93
C LEU A 661 27.41 7.89 5.54
N GLU A 662 28.12 8.67 6.37
CA GLU A 662 29.46 9.21 6.08
C GLU A 662 29.52 10.04 4.77
N ILE A 663 28.38 10.61 4.33
CA ILE A 663 28.26 11.44 3.12
C ILE A 663 28.77 12.86 3.36
N ALA A 664 28.48 13.41 4.54
CA ALA A 664 28.86 14.76 4.93
C ALA A 664 29.26 14.78 6.40
N ASN A 665 30.52 15.16 6.67
CA ASN A 665 31.10 15.18 8.02
C ASN A 665 31.55 16.59 8.43
N THR A 666 31.47 17.57 7.52
CA THR A 666 31.76 18.99 7.77
C THR A 666 30.64 19.87 7.23
N ILE A 667 30.57 21.13 7.69
CA ILE A 667 29.57 22.10 7.20
C ILE A 667 29.70 22.33 5.66
N PRO A 668 30.90 22.48 5.07
CA PRO A 668 31.08 22.50 3.62
C PRO A 668 30.52 21.28 2.88
N ASP A 669 30.65 20.06 3.43
CA ASP A 669 30.08 18.86 2.80
C ASP A 669 28.55 18.91 2.78
N VAL A 670 27.94 19.40 3.87
CA VAL A 670 26.48 19.60 3.95
C VAL A 670 26.03 20.63 2.92
N TYR A 671 26.74 21.75 2.76
CA TYR A 671 26.45 22.71 1.69
C TYR A 671 26.60 22.09 0.29
N SER A 672 27.64 21.29 0.06
CA SER A 672 27.85 20.59 -1.22
C SER A 672 26.73 19.58 -1.54
N PHE A 673 26.22 18.86 -0.53
CA PHE A 673 25.05 18.00 -0.70
C PHE A 673 23.77 18.82 -0.93
N MET A 674 23.52 19.85 -0.12
CA MET A 674 22.31 20.66 -0.22
C MET A 674 22.18 21.33 -1.59
N ASP A 675 23.28 21.70 -2.23
CA ASP A 675 23.31 22.22 -3.60
C ASP A 675 22.70 21.29 -4.67
N HIS A 676 22.54 20.00 -4.37
CA HIS A 676 21.91 19.00 -5.25
C HIS A 676 20.42 18.77 -4.95
N THR A 677 19.82 19.52 -4.02
CA THR A 677 18.40 19.40 -3.62
C THR A 677 17.47 20.29 -4.46
N LEU A 678 16.18 19.95 -4.51
CA LEU A 678 15.14 20.82 -5.08
C LEU A 678 15.02 22.12 -4.26
N ALA A 679 15.17 22.01 -2.93
CA ALA A 679 15.21 23.13 -2.01
C ALA A 679 16.26 24.20 -2.40
N ALA A 680 17.48 23.80 -2.73
CA ALA A 680 18.52 24.76 -3.12
C ALA A 680 18.19 25.47 -4.44
N ILE A 681 17.62 24.76 -5.42
CA ILE A 681 17.22 25.35 -6.71
C ILE A 681 16.08 26.37 -6.53
N GLN A 682 15.07 26.04 -5.73
CA GLN A 682 13.95 26.94 -5.47
C GLN A 682 14.39 28.17 -4.64
N ASN A 683 15.20 27.99 -3.60
CA ASN A 683 15.77 29.09 -2.83
C ASN A 683 16.65 30.02 -3.69
N ARG A 684 17.50 29.46 -4.58
CA ARG A 684 18.31 30.24 -5.53
C ARG A 684 17.48 31.12 -6.47
N LYS A 685 16.29 30.66 -6.90
CA LYS A 685 15.37 31.48 -7.73
C LYS A 685 14.77 32.67 -6.99
N VAL A 686 14.69 32.62 -5.66
CA VAL A 686 14.22 33.72 -4.79
C VAL A 686 15.39 34.59 -4.28
N GLY A 687 16.64 34.17 -4.53
CA GLY A 687 17.85 34.85 -4.03
C GLY A 687 18.20 34.53 -2.56
N CYS A 688 17.59 33.49 -1.99
CA CYS A 688 17.81 33.07 -0.60
C CYS A 688 18.90 31.98 -0.51
N THR A 689 19.73 32.05 0.54
CA THR A 689 20.68 30.99 0.92
C THR A 689 20.36 30.50 2.33
N PRO A 690 19.96 29.23 2.54
CA PRO A 690 19.49 28.73 3.84
C PRO A 690 20.62 28.45 4.85
N SER A 691 21.74 29.18 4.79
CA SER A 691 22.95 28.94 5.57
C SER A 691 22.72 28.96 7.08
N SER A 692 22.04 29.99 7.59
CA SER A 692 21.69 30.06 9.01
C SER A 692 20.81 28.89 9.46
N ILE A 693 19.84 28.48 8.63
CA ILE A 693 18.95 27.34 8.93
C ILE A 693 19.77 26.05 9.02
N ILE A 694 20.73 25.84 8.13
CA ILE A 694 21.61 24.66 8.14
C ILE A 694 22.53 24.67 9.37
N GLU A 695 23.10 25.82 9.73
CA GLU A 695 23.95 25.98 10.91
C GLU A 695 23.16 25.81 12.22
N ASP A 696 21.95 26.37 12.32
CA ASP A 696 21.02 26.15 13.44
C ASP A 696 20.57 24.68 13.53
N THR A 697 20.38 24.00 12.39
CA THR A 697 20.01 22.58 12.33
C THR A 697 21.16 21.69 12.86
N ILE A 698 22.41 21.98 12.46
CA ILE A 698 23.61 21.29 12.96
C ILE A 698 23.82 21.58 14.46
N LYS A 699 23.58 22.82 14.89
CA LYS A 699 23.63 23.22 16.31
C LYS A 699 22.59 22.47 17.16
N ALA A 700 21.36 22.29 16.67
CA ALA A 700 20.35 21.47 17.34
C ALA A 700 20.76 19.99 17.43
N LEU A 701 21.32 19.41 16.37
CA LEU A 701 21.83 18.02 16.39
C LEU A 701 22.98 17.83 17.40
N LEU A 702 23.80 18.87 17.64
CA LEU A 702 24.82 18.89 18.70
C LEU A 702 24.20 19.02 20.10
N GLU A 703 23.26 19.95 20.29
CA GLU A 703 22.60 20.21 21.57
C GLU A 703 21.81 18.99 22.09
N HIS A 704 21.14 18.24 21.20
CA HIS A 704 20.48 16.98 21.52
C HIS A 704 21.42 15.74 21.47
N ASN A 705 22.74 15.94 21.37
CA ASN A 705 23.77 14.88 21.39
C ASN A 705 23.60 13.78 20.32
N LEU A 706 23.04 14.13 19.14
CA LEU A 706 22.87 13.21 18.01
C LEU A 706 24.13 13.18 17.12
N ILE A 707 24.85 14.30 17.04
CA ILE A 707 26.20 14.38 16.50
C ILE A 707 27.15 14.99 17.54
N GLN A 708 28.45 14.79 17.36
CA GLN A 708 29.52 15.34 18.19
C GLN A 708 30.69 15.78 17.30
N TYR A 709 31.40 16.85 17.64
CA TYR A 709 32.68 17.15 16.97
C TYR A 709 33.74 16.09 17.26
N ASP A 710 34.61 15.83 16.29
CA ASP A 710 35.76 14.95 16.50
C ASP A 710 36.78 15.61 17.44
N LYS A 711 37.43 14.79 18.25
CA LYS A 711 38.50 15.18 19.18
C LYS A 711 39.80 15.52 18.45
N ALA A 712 39.98 15.01 17.23
CA ALA A 712 41.15 15.31 16.40
C ALA A 712 40.92 16.50 15.43
N ASN A 713 39.68 16.73 14.98
CA ASN A 713 39.33 17.86 14.11
C ASN A 713 38.02 18.53 14.56
N THR A 714 38.12 19.75 15.09
CA THR A 714 36.97 20.55 15.57
C THR A 714 36.05 21.07 14.47
N GLU A 715 36.41 20.95 13.19
CA GLU A 715 35.54 21.31 12.05
C GLU A 715 34.75 20.10 11.52
N ALA A 716 35.13 18.88 11.92
CA ALA A 716 34.46 17.65 11.53
C ALA A 716 33.55 17.14 12.67
N PHE A 717 32.35 16.71 12.32
CA PHE A 717 31.41 16.04 13.21
C PHE A 717 31.26 14.55 12.86
N SER A 718 30.90 13.77 13.87
CA SER A 718 30.63 12.34 13.80
C SER A 718 29.30 12.04 14.48
N ILE A 719 28.59 11.03 13.99
CA ILE A 719 27.30 10.61 14.55
C ILE A 719 27.50 9.83 15.86
N THR A 720 26.74 10.17 16.91
CA THR A 720 26.81 9.48 18.20
C THR A 720 26.04 8.16 18.17
N ASN A 721 26.15 7.31 19.20
CA ASN A 721 25.31 6.10 19.28
C ASN A 721 23.80 6.42 19.30
N LEU A 722 23.42 7.56 19.91
CA LEU A 722 22.03 8.03 19.90
C LEU A 722 21.63 8.57 18.51
N GLY A 723 22.54 9.27 17.83
CA GLY A 723 22.35 9.65 16.43
C GLY A 723 22.16 8.43 15.52
N LYS A 724 22.98 7.38 15.68
CA LYS A 724 22.84 6.12 14.92
C LYS A 724 21.52 5.43 15.20
N ALA A 725 21.07 5.41 16.45
CA ALA A 725 19.75 4.90 16.83
C ALA A 725 18.62 5.65 16.12
N ALA A 726 18.64 6.99 16.19
CA ALA A 726 17.67 7.86 15.54
C ALA A 726 17.67 7.71 14.01
N PHE A 727 18.86 7.66 13.40
CA PHE A 727 19.06 7.41 11.96
C PHE A 727 18.50 6.05 11.51
N ARG A 728 18.88 4.95 12.17
CA ARG A 728 18.42 3.58 11.82
C ARG A 728 16.94 3.33 12.15
N GLY A 729 16.39 4.04 13.13
CA GLY A 729 14.95 4.05 13.41
C GLY A 729 14.12 4.92 12.47
N GLY A 730 14.73 5.93 11.82
CA GLY A 730 14.05 6.93 11.01
C GLY A 730 13.26 7.95 11.85
N VAL A 731 13.84 8.40 12.96
CA VAL A 731 13.16 9.14 14.04
C VAL A 731 13.59 10.61 14.07
N ASP A 732 12.65 11.53 14.32
CA ASP A 732 12.93 12.96 14.54
C ASP A 732 13.33 13.26 15.99
N ILE A 733 13.88 14.45 16.26
CA ILE A 733 14.44 14.79 17.58
C ILE A 733 13.38 14.69 18.70
N VAL A 734 12.15 15.15 18.45
CA VAL A 734 11.08 15.13 19.45
C VAL A 734 10.70 13.70 19.81
N THR A 735 10.60 12.82 18.81
CA THR A 735 10.26 11.41 19.03
C THR A 735 11.44 10.62 19.61
N VAL A 736 12.70 11.01 19.38
CA VAL A 736 13.87 10.45 20.09
C VAL A 736 13.75 10.68 21.60
N GLU A 737 13.42 11.89 22.03
CA GLU A 737 13.22 12.18 23.46
C GLU A 737 12.01 11.43 24.04
N GLU A 738 10.90 11.32 23.29
CA GLU A 738 9.76 10.48 23.71
C GLU A 738 10.20 9.01 23.89
N PHE A 739 10.93 8.46 22.93
CA PHE A 739 11.39 7.06 22.95
C PHE A 739 12.35 6.79 24.11
N LEU A 740 13.36 7.64 24.32
CA LEU A 740 14.28 7.49 25.46
C LEU A 740 13.53 7.47 26.79
N ASN A 741 12.59 8.41 26.99
CA ASN A 741 11.78 8.46 28.20
C ASN A 741 10.88 7.22 28.33
N ARG A 742 10.14 6.86 27.28
CA ARG A 742 9.17 5.75 27.27
C ARG A 742 9.84 4.40 27.48
N LEU A 743 10.96 4.13 26.80
CA LEU A 743 11.72 2.89 26.92
C LEU A 743 12.40 2.76 28.29
N SER A 744 12.98 3.84 28.81
CA SER A 744 13.63 3.85 30.14
C SER A 744 12.63 3.68 31.28
N GLN A 745 11.48 4.36 31.22
CA GLN A 745 10.37 4.14 32.18
C GLN A 745 9.85 2.70 32.09
N GLY A 746 9.74 2.15 30.88
CA GLY A 746 9.40 0.74 30.66
C GLY A 746 10.40 -0.23 31.30
N LEU A 747 11.71 0.02 31.21
CA LEU A 747 12.74 -0.83 31.84
C LEU A 747 12.65 -0.82 33.38
N ASN A 748 12.36 0.33 33.98
CA ASN A 748 12.19 0.49 35.44
C ASN A 748 11.01 -0.32 36.02
N GLY A 749 10.19 -0.96 35.17
CA GLY A 749 9.11 -1.85 35.60
C GLY A 749 8.66 -2.85 34.55
N LEU A 750 9.58 -3.40 33.73
CA LEU A 750 9.20 -4.20 32.57
C LEU A 750 8.46 -5.47 33.01
N VAL A 751 7.23 -5.65 32.51
CA VAL A 751 6.37 -6.80 32.84
C VAL A 751 6.38 -7.75 31.65
N LEU A 752 6.85 -8.97 31.88
CA LEU A 752 7.00 -10.02 30.86
C LEU A 752 5.98 -11.17 31.01
N HIS A 753 5.04 -11.06 31.96
CA HIS A 753 3.98 -12.05 32.15
C HIS A 753 2.92 -11.99 31.03
N SER A 754 2.65 -10.79 30.50
CA SER A 754 1.79 -10.57 29.35
C SER A 754 2.43 -9.55 28.40
N TYR A 755 2.00 -9.54 27.14
CA TYR A 755 2.48 -8.60 26.15
C TYR A 755 1.88 -7.18 26.30
N LEU A 756 0.97 -6.96 27.26
CA LEU A 756 0.26 -5.68 27.43
C LEU A 756 1.20 -4.50 27.68
N HIS A 757 2.29 -4.70 28.43
CA HIS A 757 3.27 -3.63 28.65
C HIS A 757 4.06 -3.33 27.35
N LEU A 758 4.51 -4.35 26.61
CA LEU A 758 5.16 -4.13 25.31
C LEU A 758 4.22 -3.45 24.31
N LEU A 759 2.93 -3.82 24.28
CA LEU A 759 1.90 -3.15 23.47
C LEU A 759 1.68 -1.68 23.88
N TYR A 760 1.77 -1.33 25.16
CA TYR A 760 1.75 0.07 25.61
C TYR A 760 2.99 0.85 25.12
N LEU A 761 4.17 0.24 25.18
CA LEU A 761 5.45 0.81 24.73
C LEU A 761 5.58 0.97 23.20
N ILE A 762 4.64 0.44 22.41
CA ILE A 762 4.63 0.52 20.94
C ILE A 762 3.30 1.04 20.34
N THR A 763 2.32 1.40 21.18
CA THR A 763 1.07 2.02 20.72
C THR A 763 1.35 3.39 20.08
N PRO A 764 0.75 3.74 18.94
CA PRO A 764 0.86 5.08 18.33
C PRO A 764 -0.19 6.05 18.90
N THR A 765 0.27 7.16 19.47
CA THR A 765 -0.56 8.20 20.14
C THR A 765 -1.52 8.93 19.18
N GLU A 766 -1.13 9.09 17.91
CA GLU A 766 -1.86 9.80 16.84
C GLU A 766 -3.33 9.34 16.67
N PHE A 767 -3.60 8.06 16.92
CA PHE A 767 -4.93 7.46 16.75
C PHE A 767 -5.96 7.96 17.77
N SER A 768 -5.54 8.68 18.82
CA SER A 768 -6.44 9.31 19.79
C SER A 768 -7.45 10.27 19.14
N THR A 769 -7.11 10.83 17.97
CA THR A 769 -8.02 11.67 17.16
C THR A 769 -9.07 10.86 16.36
N SER A 770 -8.70 9.65 15.93
CA SER A 770 -9.49 8.82 15.00
C SER A 770 -10.31 7.73 15.70
N ILE A 771 -9.92 7.38 16.93
CA ILE A 771 -10.57 6.38 17.79
C ILE A 771 -11.08 7.12 19.03
N PRO A 772 -12.38 7.46 19.09
CA PRO A 772 -12.93 8.18 20.24
C PRO A 772 -12.84 7.31 21.51
N PHE A 773 -12.46 7.94 22.61
CA PHE A 773 -12.44 7.29 23.91
C PHE A 773 -13.87 7.02 24.41
N SER A 774 -14.13 5.80 24.90
CA SER A 774 -15.39 5.44 25.57
C SER A 774 -15.09 4.97 26.98
N ALA A 775 -15.59 5.71 27.98
CA ALA A 775 -15.41 5.37 29.39
C ALA A 775 -16.10 4.05 29.77
N ASP A 776 -17.29 3.77 29.22
CA ASP A 776 -18.04 2.55 29.50
C ASP A 776 -17.30 1.31 29.01
N ILE A 777 -16.79 1.35 27.76
CA ILE A 777 -16.01 0.26 27.15
C ILE A 777 -14.66 0.12 27.87
N PHE A 778 -14.01 1.23 28.23
CA PHE A 778 -12.75 1.19 28.98
C PHE A 778 -12.92 0.58 30.38
N TYR A 779 -13.98 0.92 31.12
CA TYR A 779 -14.28 0.34 32.42
C TYR A 779 -14.59 -1.16 32.33
N GLN A 780 -15.41 -1.57 31.35
CA GLN A 780 -15.66 -2.99 31.07
C GLN A 780 -14.38 -3.76 30.73
N MET A 781 -13.48 -3.15 29.93
CA MET A 781 -12.19 -3.75 29.59
C MET A 781 -11.27 -3.89 30.81
N TYR A 782 -11.13 -2.83 31.62
CA TYR A 782 -10.30 -2.84 32.82
C TYR A 782 -10.74 -3.93 33.80
N ASN A 783 -12.06 -4.07 34.02
CA ASN A 783 -12.63 -5.12 34.87
C ASN A 783 -12.49 -6.53 34.29
N SER A 784 -12.12 -6.68 33.02
CA SER A 784 -11.85 -7.97 32.37
C SER A 784 -10.37 -8.37 32.36
N LEU A 785 -9.48 -7.50 32.86
CA LEU A 785 -8.05 -7.77 32.95
C LEU A 785 -7.73 -8.81 34.02
N THR A 786 -6.65 -9.56 33.79
CA THR A 786 -6.08 -10.44 34.82
C THR A 786 -5.44 -9.61 35.94
N SER A 787 -5.25 -10.19 37.13
CA SER A 787 -4.51 -9.53 38.21
C SER A 787 -3.09 -9.11 37.80
N HIS A 788 -2.46 -9.85 36.88
CA HIS A 788 -1.17 -9.49 36.30
C HIS A 788 -1.26 -8.29 35.35
N ASP A 789 -2.31 -8.21 34.53
CA ASP A 789 -2.56 -7.09 33.61
C ASP A 789 -3.01 -5.82 34.34
N ILE A 790 -3.74 -5.95 35.46
CA ILE A 790 -4.02 -4.83 36.38
C ILE A 790 -2.70 -4.29 36.95
N GLY A 791 -1.77 -5.16 37.34
CA GLY A 791 -0.41 -4.77 37.74
C GLY A 791 0.38 -4.04 36.64
N VAL A 792 0.10 -4.29 35.36
CA VAL A 792 0.64 -3.49 34.24
C VAL A 792 0.02 -2.09 34.23
N ALA A 793 -1.31 -1.98 34.40
CA ALA A 793 -2.00 -0.70 34.46
C ALA A 793 -1.52 0.16 35.66
N GLU A 794 -1.33 -0.44 36.83
CA GLU A 794 -0.79 0.23 38.01
C GLU A 794 0.64 0.74 37.81
N ARG A 795 1.51 -0.06 37.17
CA ARG A 795 2.88 0.35 36.77
C ARG A 795 2.89 1.55 35.82
N ILE A 796 1.86 1.67 34.97
CA ILE A 796 1.63 2.80 34.05
C ILE A 796 1.03 4.03 34.77
N GLY A 797 0.57 3.88 36.03
CA GLY A 797 -0.06 4.93 36.83
C GLY A 797 -1.59 4.96 36.76
N ILE A 798 -2.22 3.92 36.19
CA ILE A 798 -3.67 3.79 36.07
C ILE A 798 -4.18 2.92 37.23
N SER A 799 -4.59 3.58 38.30
CA SER A 799 -5.24 2.93 39.45
C SER A 799 -6.73 2.69 39.21
N GLU A 800 -7.28 1.62 39.80
CA GLU A 800 -8.72 1.27 39.75
C GLU A 800 -9.62 2.46 40.16
N ARG A 801 -9.21 3.21 41.18
CA ARG A 801 -9.90 4.44 41.63
C ARG A 801 -10.05 5.48 40.52
N MET A 802 -9.05 5.63 39.65
CA MET A 802 -9.10 6.55 38.51
C MET A 802 -10.10 6.06 37.46
N VAL A 803 -10.13 4.75 37.18
CA VAL A 803 -11.09 4.13 36.25
C VAL A 803 -12.54 4.25 36.74
N MET A 804 -12.80 3.94 38.03
CA MET A 804 -14.13 4.10 38.63
C MET A 804 -14.65 5.55 38.59
N LEU A 805 -13.79 6.52 38.91
CA LEU A 805 -14.14 7.94 38.85
C LEU A 805 -14.33 8.44 37.40
N MET A 806 -13.66 7.81 36.42
CA MET A 806 -13.88 8.10 35.00
C MET A 806 -15.22 7.55 34.52
N ALA A 807 -15.61 6.35 34.93
CA ALA A 807 -16.94 5.79 34.68
C ALA A 807 -18.06 6.66 35.30
N SER A 808 -17.79 7.37 36.40
CA SER A 808 -18.70 8.39 36.95
C SER A 808 -18.66 9.75 36.20
N GLY A 809 -18.08 9.82 35.00
CA GLY A 809 -18.06 11.01 34.14
C GLY A 809 -17.07 12.11 34.50
N ARG A 810 -16.07 11.87 35.37
CA ARG A 810 -15.05 12.88 35.69
C ARG A 810 -13.93 12.90 34.63
N SER A 811 -13.53 14.10 34.20
CA SER A 811 -12.32 14.32 33.38
C SER A 811 -11.07 14.45 34.26
N PHE A 812 -9.92 14.10 33.68
CA PHE A 812 -8.64 13.95 34.38
C PHE A 812 -7.50 14.82 33.82
N GLY A 813 -7.79 15.76 32.91
CA GLY A 813 -6.79 16.67 32.36
C GLY A 813 -5.62 15.92 31.71
N LYS A 814 -4.38 16.18 32.15
CA LYS A 814 -3.17 15.51 31.64
C LYS A 814 -3.26 13.97 31.69
N ASN A 815 -3.82 13.40 32.75
CA ASN A 815 -3.93 11.95 32.92
C ASN A 815 -4.91 11.31 31.93
N GLN A 816 -5.77 12.10 31.26
CA GLN A 816 -6.66 11.61 30.21
C GLN A 816 -5.89 11.11 28.96
N VAL A 817 -4.68 11.64 28.70
CA VAL A 817 -3.82 11.17 27.61
C VAL A 817 -3.32 9.75 27.87
N ILE A 818 -2.83 9.48 29.09
CA ILE A 818 -2.37 8.14 29.52
C ILE A 818 -3.52 7.12 29.45
N LEU A 819 -4.72 7.51 29.90
CA LEU A 819 -5.93 6.68 29.80
C LEU A 819 -6.29 6.35 28.34
N HIS A 820 -6.22 7.33 27.43
CA HIS A 820 -6.50 7.11 26.01
C HIS A 820 -5.44 6.21 25.36
N HIS A 821 -4.16 6.42 25.67
CA HIS A 821 -3.06 5.58 25.19
C HIS A 821 -3.20 4.13 25.66
N PHE A 822 -3.57 3.91 26.93
CA PHE A 822 -3.85 2.56 27.45
C PHE A 822 -5.11 1.95 26.83
N TYR A 823 -6.16 2.73 26.54
CA TYR A 823 -7.34 2.25 25.78
C TYR A 823 -6.98 1.82 24.35
N LEU A 824 -6.12 2.56 23.64
CA LEU A 824 -5.55 2.14 22.35
C LEU A 824 -4.69 0.86 22.50
N SER A 825 -3.91 0.76 23.59
CA SER A 825 -3.12 -0.44 23.91
C SER A 825 -4.01 -1.67 24.14
N LEU A 826 -5.17 -1.49 24.79
CA LEU A 826 -6.16 -2.55 25.01
C LEU A 826 -6.83 -3.00 23.70
N ILE A 827 -7.07 -2.10 22.74
CA ILE A 827 -7.54 -2.47 21.39
C ILE A 827 -6.51 -3.37 20.69
N LEU A 828 -5.22 -3.05 20.81
CA LEU A 828 -4.13 -3.87 20.27
C LEU A 828 -3.98 -5.20 21.05
N TYR A 829 -4.20 -5.22 22.36
CA TYR A 829 -4.19 -6.45 23.18
C TYR A 829 -5.33 -7.40 22.81
N ASP A 830 -6.51 -6.86 22.52
CA ASP A 830 -7.65 -7.62 21.98
C ASP A 830 -7.29 -8.32 20.66
N LEU A 831 -6.63 -7.62 19.73
CA LEU A 831 -6.14 -8.18 18.46
C LEU A 831 -5.01 -9.21 18.66
N TRP A 832 -4.06 -8.92 19.54
CA TRP A 832 -2.96 -9.80 19.93
C TRP A 832 -3.47 -11.15 20.45
N ASN A 833 -4.49 -11.09 21.31
CA ASN A 833 -5.26 -12.23 21.87
C ASN A 833 -6.19 -12.90 20.82
N GLN A 834 -5.76 -12.89 19.55
CA GLN A 834 -6.28 -13.62 18.41
C GLN A 834 -7.70 -13.25 17.94
N ASN A 835 -8.36 -12.24 18.51
CA ASN A 835 -9.65 -11.77 18.01
C ASN A 835 -9.59 -11.33 16.53
N SER A 836 -10.76 -11.21 15.90
CA SER A 836 -10.86 -10.69 14.54
C SER A 836 -10.96 -9.17 14.55
N VAL A 837 -10.42 -8.51 13.52
CA VAL A 837 -10.59 -7.06 13.32
C VAL A 837 -12.08 -6.67 13.30
N TRP A 838 -12.95 -7.56 12.83
CA TRP A 838 -14.42 -7.41 12.88
C TRP A 838 -15.00 -7.40 14.29
N TYR A 839 -14.57 -8.33 15.15
CA TYR A 839 -15.01 -8.37 16.55
C TYR A 839 -14.57 -7.12 17.30
N VAL A 840 -13.29 -6.74 17.18
CA VAL A 840 -12.71 -5.56 17.82
C VAL A 840 -13.38 -4.27 17.31
N ALA A 841 -13.57 -4.13 15.99
CA ALA A 841 -14.30 -3.01 15.39
C ALA A 841 -15.72 -2.85 15.96
N LYS A 842 -16.47 -3.97 16.13
CA LYS A 842 -17.81 -3.95 16.71
C LYS A 842 -17.78 -3.62 18.22
N LYS A 843 -16.84 -4.21 18.96
CA LYS A 843 -16.69 -4.05 20.42
C LYS A 843 -16.35 -2.60 20.81
N TYR A 844 -15.48 -1.94 20.06
CA TYR A 844 -15.07 -0.55 20.29
C TYR A 844 -15.88 0.49 19.49
N ASN A 845 -16.87 0.06 18.70
CA ASN A 845 -17.70 0.90 17.82
C ASN A 845 -16.91 1.78 16.83
N VAL A 846 -15.93 1.19 16.15
CA VAL A 846 -15.03 1.87 15.19
C VAL A 846 -15.02 1.13 13.85
N HIS A 847 -14.84 1.85 12.73
CA HIS A 847 -14.70 1.20 11.43
C HIS A 847 -13.48 0.25 11.38
N ARG A 848 -13.69 -0.99 10.95
CA ARG A 848 -12.67 -2.06 10.82
C ARG A 848 -11.38 -1.65 10.09
N GLY A 849 -11.45 -0.79 9.07
CA GLY A 849 -10.26 -0.24 8.42
C GLY A 849 -9.38 0.62 9.33
N VAL A 850 -9.96 1.36 10.29
CA VAL A 850 -9.21 2.14 11.29
C VAL A 850 -8.52 1.23 12.31
N ILE A 851 -9.17 0.14 12.72
CA ILE A 851 -8.58 -0.89 13.59
C ILE A 851 -7.41 -1.62 12.89
N GLN A 852 -7.55 -1.92 11.58
CA GLN A 852 -6.44 -2.46 10.79
C GLN A 852 -5.30 -1.44 10.62
N ASN A 853 -5.61 -0.17 10.42
CA ASN A 853 -4.60 0.89 10.34
C ASN A 853 -3.85 1.08 11.67
N LEU A 854 -4.54 1.05 12.82
CA LEU A 854 -3.91 1.09 14.15
C LEU A 854 -2.89 -0.04 14.31
N LEU A 855 -3.25 -1.27 13.91
CA LEU A 855 -2.34 -2.41 13.93
C LEU A 855 -1.13 -2.23 13.00
N ASN A 856 -1.36 -1.70 11.80
CA ASN A 856 -0.28 -1.43 10.84
C ASN A 856 0.69 -0.35 11.37
N SER A 857 0.19 0.77 11.89
CA SER A 857 1.02 1.84 12.48
C SER A 857 1.75 1.34 13.74
N ALA A 858 1.10 0.57 14.61
CA ALA A 858 1.74 -0.06 15.77
C ALA A 858 2.88 -1.02 15.35
N SER A 859 2.70 -1.75 14.24
CA SER A 859 3.73 -2.65 13.69
C SER A 859 4.89 -1.89 13.05
N ALA A 860 4.62 -0.76 12.38
CA ALA A 860 5.65 0.14 11.86
C ALA A 860 6.45 0.80 13.01
N LEU A 861 5.76 1.36 14.00
CA LEU A 861 6.36 1.95 15.19
C LEU A 861 7.20 0.93 15.98
N ALA A 862 6.72 -0.30 16.16
CA ALA A 862 7.51 -1.38 16.76
C ALA A 862 8.74 -1.75 15.93
N SER A 863 8.68 -1.67 14.60
CA SER A 863 9.84 -1.90 13.71
C SER A 863 10.88 -0.79 13.87
N THR A 864 10.44 0.48 13.85
CA THR A 864 11.28 1.66 14.11
C THR A 864 11.94 1.59 15.50
N LEU A 865 11.19 1.22 16.53
CA LEU A 865 11.72 1.01 17.89
C LEU A 865 12.71 -0.16 17.94
N SER A 866 12.44 -1.25 17.23
CA SER A 866 13.36 -2.39 17.14
C SER A 866 14.71 -2.00 16.52
N ASN A 867 14.71 -1.13 15.51
CA ASN A 867 15.94 -0.60 14.92
C ASN A 867 16.63 0.41 15.84
N PHE A 868 15.87 1.35 16.43
CA PHE A 868 16.38 2.34 17.37
C PHE A 868 17.10 1.69 18.57
N CYS A 869 16.52 0.62 19.13
CA CYS A 869 17.14 -0.10 20.25
C CYS A 869 18.45 -0.82 19.89
N GLN A 870 18.73 -1.18 18.63
CA GLN A 870 19.93 -1.96 18.27
C GLN A 870 21.25 -1.25 18.58
N GLU A 871 21.32 0.07 18.41
CA GLU A 871 22.54 0.86 18.66
C GLU A 871 22.74 1.19 20.16
N LEU A 872 21.69 1.05 20.98
CA LEU A 872 21.66 1.49 22.39
C LEU A 872 21.71 0.30 23.34
N LYS A 873 22.90 0.00 23.87
CA LYS A 873 23.19 -1.16 24.73
C LYS A 873 22.36 -1.22 26.02
N GLU A 874 21.93 -0.08 26.54
CA GLU A 874 21.01 0.02 27.68
C GLU A 874 19.65 -0.65 27.41
N PHE A 875 19.20 -0.65 26.15
CA PHE A 875 17.93 -1.25 25.70
C PHE A 875 18.07 -2.72 25.27
N TRP A 876 19.09 -3.44 25.74
CA TRP A 876 19.34 -4.87 25.42
C TRP A 876 18.10 -5.77 25.54
N ALA A 877 17.23 -5.53 26.53
CA ALA A 877 16.01 -6.31 26.71
C ALA A 877 15.05 -6.13 25.51
N TYR A 878 14.91 -4.91 25.00
CA TYR A 878 14.11 -4.62 23.80
C TYR A 878 14.79 -5.11 22.51
N GLN A 879 16.13 -5.09 22.44
CA GLN A 879 16.88 -5.69 21.32
C GLN A 879 16.55 -7.19 21.14
N LEU A 880 16.29 -7.92 22.24
CA LEU A 880 15.91 -9.33 22.20
C LEU A 880 14.40 -9.54 22.03
N LEU A 881 13.56 -8.68 22.64
CA LEU A 881 12.10 -8.87 22.65
C LEU A 881 11.40 -8.33 21.39
N LEU A 882 11.81 -7.18 20.87
CA LEU A 882 11.10 -6.52 19.77
C LEU A 882 11.18 -7.27 18.41
N PRO A 883 12.31 -7.85 17.97
CA PRO A 883 12.41 -8.41 16.62
C PRO A 883 11.39 -9.52 16.30
N ASP A 884 11.06 -10.39 17.27
CA ASP A 884 10.04 -11.43 17.08
C ASP A 884 8.63 -10.96 17.45
N PHE A 885 8.51 -10.01 18.39
CA PHE A 885 7.24 -9.35 18.71
C PHE A 885 6.68 -8.57 17.50
N VAL A 886 7.53 -7.86 16.75
CA VAL A 886 7.19 -7.17 15.49
C VAL A 886 6.60 -8.14 14.47
N LYS A 887 7.22 -9.32 14.29
CA LYS A 887 6.75 -10.35 13.35
C LYS A 887 5.36 -10.88 13.74
N GLN A 888 5.13 -11.12 15.03
CA GLN A 888 3.83 -11.58 15.55
C GLN A 888 2.74 -10.51 15.41
N LEU A 889 3.04 -9.27 15.79
CA LEU A 889 2.11 -8.15 15.77
C LEU A 889 1.62 -7.85 14.35
N SER A 890 2.55 -7.81 13.39
CA SER A 890 2.28 -7.47 11.98
C SER A 890 1.20 -8.33 11.31
N TYR A 891 0.90 -9.49 11.87
CA TYR A 891 -0.12 -10.42 11.36
C TYR A 891 -1.20 -10.79 12.39
N CYS A 892 -0.99 -10.51 13.69
CA CYS A 892 -1.73 -11.07 14.82
C CYS A 892 -2.01 -12.59 14.66
N VAL A 893 -0.94 -13.37 14.41
CA VAL A 893 -0.98 -14.84 14.33
C VAL A 893 0.07 -15.48 15.21
N THR A 894 -0.13 -16.76 15.54
CA THR A 894 0.94 -17.62 16.07
C THR A 894 2.08 -17.73 15.06
N MET A 895 3.33 -17.65 15.54
CA MET A 895 4.55 -17.64 14.70
C MET A 895 4.57 -18.74 13.63
N GLU A 896 4.06 -19.93 13.96
CA GLU A 896 3.99 -21.09 13.08
C GLU A 896 3.23 -20.85 11.76
N LEU A 897 2.32 -19.86 11.71
CA LEU A 897 1.52 -19.55 10.53
C LEU A 897 2.21 -18.53 9.60
N ILE A 898 3.21 -17.79 10.08
CA ILE A 898 3.87 -16.72 9.31
C ILE A 898 4.56 -17.28 8.05
N PRO A 899 5.36 -18.37 8.10
CA PRO A 899 5.99 -18.94 6.90
C PRO A 899 4.97 -19.45 5.87
N LEU A 900 3.78 -19.85 6.30
CA LEU A 900 2.69 -20.25 5.39
C LEU A 900 2.07 -19.04 4.71
N MET A 901 1.99 -17.90 5.40
CA MET A 901 1.48 -16.62 4.88
C MET A 901 2.46 -15.87 3.97
N GLU A 902 3.70 -16.35 3.81
CA GLU A 902 4.60 -15.95 2.70
C GLU A 902 4.03 -16.38 1.33
N LEU A 903 3.15 -17.39 1.28
CA LEU A 903 2.66 -17.98 0.03
C LEU A 903 1.52 -17.20 -0.63
N PRO A 904 1.50 -17.11 -1.98
CA PRO A 904 0.41 -16.47 -2.70
C PRO A 904 -0.91 -17.17 -2.43
N ALA A 905 -1.96 -16.37 -2.23
CA ALA A 905 -3.31 -16.82 -1.82
C ALA A 905 -3.41 -17.51 -0.44
N VAL A 906 -2.37 -17.47 0.40
CA VAL A 906 -2.43 -17.98 1.78
C VAL A 906 -2.56 -16.83 2.79
N LYS A 907 -3.80 -16.54 3.18
CA LYS A 907 -4.16 -15.59 4.26
C LYS A 907 -4.31 -16.30 5.62
N ARG A 908 -4.50 -15.54 6.71
CA ARG A 908 -4.65 -16.07 8.10
C ARG A 908 -5.62 -17.26 8.20
N GLY A 909 -6.75 -17.22 7.50
CA GLY A 909 -7.71 -18.35 7.44
C GLY A 909 -7.15 -19.58 6.71
N ARG A 910 -6.59 -19.39 5.50
CA ARG A 910 -6.01 -20.46 4.69
C ARG A 910 -4.76 -21.08 5.32
N ALA A 911 -3.95 -20.29 6.01
CA ALA A 911 -2.80 -20.75 6.79
C ALA A 911 -3.23 -21.68 7.94
N LYS A 912 -4.27 -21.30 8.69
CA LYS A 912 -4.88 -22.17 9.72
C LYS A 912 -5.39 -23.47 9.12
N GLN A 913 -6.07 -23.43 7.97
CA GLN A 913 -6.52 -24.65 7.28
C GLN A 913 -5.37 -25.56 6.84
N LEU A 914 -4.32 -25.00 6.23
CA LEU A 914 -3.11 -25.73 5.83
C LEU A 914 -2.43 -26.41 7.03
N TYR A 915 -2.20 -25.66 8.11
CA TYR A 915 -1.57 -26.16 9.32
C TYR A 915 -2.38 -27.28 9.99
N VAL A 916 -3.71 -27.13 10.08
CA VAL A 916 -4.63 -28.16 10.62
C VAL A 916 -4.68 -29.40 9.72
N ALA A 917 -4.57 -29.24 8.40
CA ALA A 917 -4.45 -30.35 7.45
C ALA A 917 -3.07 -31.06 7.46
N GLY A 918 -2.14 -30.62 8.33
CA GLY A 918 -0.80 -31.18 8.52
C GLY A 918 0.31 -30.50 7.73
N TYR A 919 0.00 -29.51 6.89
CA TYR A 919 0.99 -28.75 6.12
C TYR A 919 1.56 -27.60 6.97
N LYS A 920 2.44 -27.94 7.91
CA LYS A 920 2.97 -27.00 8.92
C LYS A 920 4.09 -26.11 8.40
N THR A 921 4.85 -26.55 7.40
CA THR A 921 6.04 -25.84 6.90
C THR A 921 6.05 -25.72 5.37
N LEU A 922 6.86 -24.79 4.84
CA LEU A 922 7.07 -24.65 3.39
C LEU A 922 7.52 -25.97 2.72
N PRO A 923 8.45 -26.77 3.29
CA PRO A 923 8.78 -28.10 2.78
C PRO A 923 7.59 -29.09 2.71
N ASP A 924 6.65 -29.03 3.65
CA ASP A 924 5.48 -29.93 3.63
C ASP A 924 4.55 -29.59 2.46
N ILE A 925 4.33 -28.30 2.22
CA ILE A 925 3.58 -27.79 1.07
C ILE A 925 4.31 -28.11 -0.24
N ALA A 926 5.64 -27.94 -0.30
CA ALA A 926 6.42 -28.24 -1.50
C ALA A 926 6.47 -29.74 -1.83
N LYS A 927 6.33 -30.63 -0.84
CA LYS A 927 6.21 -32.09 -1.05
C LYS A 927 4.78 -32.53 -1.38
N ALA A 928 3.76 -31.72 -1.07
CA ALA A 928 2.36 -32.06 -1.26
C ALA A 928 1.99 -32.26 -2.74
N HIS A 929 1.02 -33.14 -2.98
CA HIS A 929 0.38 -33.29 -4.26
C HIS A 929 -0.95 -32.48 -4.30
N PRO A 930 -1.31 -31.81 -5.42
CA PRO A 930 -2.41 -30.83 -5.40
C PRO A 930 -3.81 -31.41 -5.15
N ARG A 931 -4.05 -32.70 -5.45
CA ARG A 931 -5.36 -33.34 -5.19
C ARG A 931 -5.61 -33.51 -3.69
N ASP A 932 -4.64 -34.10 -3.01
CA ASP A 932 -4.60 -34.37 -1.58
C ASP A 932 -4.81 -33.10 -0.75
N MET A 933 -4.31 -31.97 -1.25
CA MET A 933 -4.49 -30.64 -0.65
C MET A 933 -5.91 -30.09 -0.85
N VAL A 934 -6.52 -30.31 -2.02
CA VAL A 934 -7.92 -29.92 -2.29
C VAL A 934 -8.91 -30.78 -1.50
N GLU A 935 -8.64 -32.08 -1.37
CA GLU A 935 -9.50 -33.01 -0.61
C GLU A 935 -9.50 -32.70 0.90
N LYS A 936 -8.37 -32.29 1.46
CA LYS A 936 -8.24 -31.94 2.89
C LYS A 936 -8.67 -30.51 3.24
N ILE A 937 -8.75 -29.60 2.28
CA ILE A 937 -8.94 -28.16 2.54
C ILE A 937 -10.24 -27.66 1.91
N VAL A 938 -11.20 -27.37 2.79
CA VAL A 938 -12.52 -26.84 2.42
C VAL A 938 -12.38 -25.59 1.54
N HIS A 939 -13.07 -25.62 0.39
CA HIS A 939 -13.10 -24.56 -0.60
C HIS A 939 -11.71 -24.10 -1.07
N LEU A 940 -10.82 -25.05 -1.41
CA LEU A 940 -9.57 -24.77 -2.13
C LEU A 940 -9.69 -25.18 -3.61
N PRO A 941 -9.62 -24.23 -4.57
CA PRO A 941 -9.59 -24.57 -5.99
C PRO A 941 -8.28 -25.26 -6.40
N TYR A 942 -8.35 -26.26 -7.29
CA TYR A 942 -7.18 -26.98 -7.79
C TYR A 942 -6.11 -26.07 -8.43
N LYS A 943 -6.53 -25.00 -9.13
CA LYS A 943 -5.63 -23.97 -9.67
C LYS A 943 -4.83 -23.29 -8.55
N THR A 944 -5.49 -22.92 -7.46
CA THR A 944 -4.88 -22.28 -6.28
C THR A 944 -3.96 -23.25 -5.54
N ALA A 945 -4.34 -24.51 -5.36
CA ALA A 945 -3.46 -25.53 -4.77
C ALA A 945 -2.13 -25.68 -5.56
N ASN A 946 -2.21 -25.71 -6.90
CA ASN A 946 -1.01 -25.73 -7.75
C ASN A 946 -0.16 -24.47 -7.62
N GLN A 947 -0.77 -23.29 -7.50
CA GLN A 947 -0.05 -22.02 -7.27
C GLN A 947 0.69 -22.01 -5.92
N ILE A 948 0.01 -22.43 -4.84
CA ILE A 948 0.58 -22.54 -3.49
C ILE A 948 1.78 -23.50 -3.48
N ILE A 949 1.63 -24.70 -4.04
CA ILE A 949 2.70 -25.72 -4.09
C ILE A 949 3.87 -25.26 -4.98
N SER A 950 3.60 -24.58 -6.09
CA SER A 950 4.64 -24.06 -6.99
C SER A 950 5.43 -22.93 -6.35
N ALA A 951 4.77 -22.02 -5.64
CA ALA A 951 5.42 -20.94 -4.91
C ALA A 951 6.26 -21.45 -3.73
N ALA A 952 5.78 -22.46 -3.00
CA ALA A 952 6.58 -23.09 -1.93
C ALA A 952 7.86 -23.72 -2.48
N LYS A 953 7.80 -24.38 -3.64
CA LYS A 953 8.99 -24.88 -4.34
C LYS A 953 9.93 -23.75 -4.76
N MET A 954 9.39 -22.66 -5.32
CA MET A 954 10.16 -21.50 -5.75
C MET A 954 10.90 -20.81 -4.59
N ILE A 955 10.20 -20.53 -3.48
CA ILE A 955 10.78 -19.89 -2.28
C ILE A 955 11.86 -20.78 -1.65
N LEU A 956 11.68 -22.11 -1.64
CA LEU A 956 12.72 -23.03 -1.16
C LEU A 956 13.91 -23.14 -2.11
N MET A 957 13.69 -23.10 -3.43
CA MET A 957 14.76 -23.04 -4.42
C MET A 957 15.56 -21.74 -4.27
N GLU A 958 14.91 -20.58 -4.13
CA GLU A 958 15.61 -19.30 -3.93
C GLU A 958 16.36 -19.25 -2.59
N LYS A 959 15.76 -19.76 -1.50
CA LYS A 959 16.45 -19.86 -0.20
C LYS A 959 17.67 -20.81 -0.27
N ALA A 960 17.63 -21.85 -1.12
CA ALA A 960 18.77 -22.74 -1.37
C ALA A 960 19.84 -22.12 -2.32
N GLU A 961 19.42 -21.42 -3.38
CA GLU A 961 20.33 -20.67 -4.27
C GLU A 961 21.08 -19.58 -3.49
N ALA A 962 20.39 -18.84 -2.62
CA ALA A 962 20.99 -17.81 -1.77
C ALA A 962 22.00 -18.38 -0.76
N LEU A 963 21.67 -19.48 -0.06
CA LEU A 963 22.61 -20.17 0.83
C LEU A 963 23.84 -20.73 0.08
N HIS A 964 23.68 -21.07 -1.20
CA HIS A 964 24.79 -21.51 -2.04
C HIS A 964 25.68 -20.34 -2.48
N GLU A 965 25.13 -19.19 -2.88
CA GLU A 965 25.90 -17.98 -3.17
C GLU A 965 26.61 -17.42 -1.91
N GLU A 966 25.98 -17.52 -0.73
CA GLU A 966 26.58 -17.17 0.57
C GLU A 966 27.75 -18.10 0.93
N ALA A 967 27.62 -19.41 0.70
CA ALA A 967 28.72 -20.35 0.87
C ALA A 967 29.86 -20.14 -0.17
N GLU A 968 29.54 -19.82 -1.42
CA GLU A 968 30.53 -19.43 -2.44
C GLU A 968 31.32 -18.18 -1.99
N LEU A 969 30.63 -17.16 -1.47
CA LEU A 969 31.25 -15.93 -0.95
C LEU A 969 32.18 -16.20 0.24
N LEU A 970 31.73 -16.99 1.22
CA LEU A 970 32.56 -17.33 2.38
C LEU A 970 33.80 -18.13 1.97
N MET A 971 33.69 -19.07 1.02
CA MET A 971 34.86 -19.79 0.51
C MET A 971 35.87 -18.85 -0.17
N GLU A 972 35.42 -17.88 -0.96
CA GLU A 972 36.32 -16.86 -1.54
C GLU A 972 36.99 -15.94 -0.50
N GLU A 973 36.31 -15.64 0.61
CA GLU A 973 36.92 -14.90 1.72
C GLU A 973 37.94 -15.76 2.48
N PHE A 974 37.66 -17.05 2.69
CA PHE A 974 38.64 -18.00 3.24
C PHE A 974 39.87 -18.12 2.33
N ASP A 975 39.69 -18.32 1.02
CA ASP A 975 40.80 -18.43 0.06
C ASP A 975 41.65 -17.15 0.00
N LYS A 976 41.02 -15.96 0.00
CA LYS A 976 41.74 -14.67 0.07
C LYS A 976 42.57 -14.55 1.36
N ASN A 977 41.97 -14.85 2.50
CA ASN A 977 42.66 -14.80 3.79
C ASN A 977 43.79 -15.84 3.86
N PHE A 978 43.61 -17.03 3.28
CA PHE A 978 44.67 -18.05 3.19
C PHE A 978 45.82 -17.59 2.29
N SER A 979 45.53 -16.98 1.13
CA SER A 979 46.56 -16.44 0.23
C SER A 979 47.38 -15.31 0.88
N MET A 980 46.75 -14.45 1.72
CA MET A 980 47.47 -13.44 2.50
C MET A 980 48.30 -14.05 3.64
N LEU A 981 47.87 -15.17 4.22
CA LEU A 981 48.66 -15.93 5.19
C LEU A 981 49.86 -16.64 4.54
N GLU A 982 49.74 -17.15 3.31
CA GLU A 982 50.89 -17.69 2.57
C GLU A 982 51.90 -16.59 2.22
N ILE A 983 51.45 -15.44 1.71
CA ILE A 983 52.31 -14.27 1.45
C ILE A 983 52.99 -13.80 2.75
N GLY A 984 52.27 -13.79 3.87
CA GLY A 984 52.79 -13.47 5.21
C GLY A 984 53.72 -14.52 5.84
N ASN A 985 53.94 -15.67 5.19
CA ASN A 985 54.96 -16.67 5.55
C ASN A 985 56.09 -16.75 4.50
N ILE A 986 56.03 -15.93 3.44
CA ILE A 986 57.03 -15.83 2.37
C ILE A 986 57.85 -14.52 2.48
N LEU A 987 57.37 -13.57 3.29
CA LEU A 987 58.07 -12.36 3.76
C LEU A 987 58.76 -12.58 5.11
#